data_AF-A0AAN6E6V1-F1
#
_entry.id   AF-A0AAN6E6V1-F1
#
_cell.length_a   1.000
_cell.length_b   1.000
_cell.length_c   1.000
_cell.angle_alpha   90.00
_cell.angle_beta   90.00
_cell.angle_gamma   90.00
#
_symmetry.space_group_name_H-M   'P 1'
#
loop_
_entity.id
_entity.type
_entity.pdbx_description
1 polymer ?
#
loop_
_entity_poly.entity_id
_entity_poly.type
_entity_poly.pdbx_seq_one_letter_code
_entity_poly.pdbx_strand_id
1 'polypeptide(L)'
;MDPNYSSYNPMYGNFPQSQQQLSSHSPQVPQQGHQYSQQPPYQQQYHSHSTAQSYQPQPYPQQLPQNYSQYYYNQDQTYQPQSQSQPQPQRQPQHQPQPQQYPQQAFYPPNNTVQQAAPSLSRIQVVIPPQPRQSPSTHHQQQPPHQYQQQQRPQHSFQPPNQVHSPAQSFHGTQKQQHSQHPVPYRREPQPHSNVTVHIPSPAMAHDRPQKKREQTTPTVRAPEPNKKRDTPVSSTKTEQFRKSSSTKSEQVQKSHDQSLLMTINPQMLQKTPQQNHARVLQAVEVNAKPKQVATKAPEHRHTPVQPDEPEPDYPSVLCVLADDYLDAARNQPALTEEYYTLVATALGCLESILNNFKLPPLREAQVSLRYARILYEETENYDEAETRLTKSIEFCERHKFIDLKYEMQLLLSKILYESKPKAALRDIQRMIDDIEAYRHTVWLYIFRLQHAMFSLASASPGEVHGATKQLEKITYLARQNSDSAVLAFAAVLEALLHLSSSSHEAVTATQTALAKARALQLNPDVETNPQLTILMEFIDLACSVQESNIAQTEAKRKIMHEVLYESVAHSGWRDDGFIYIPVSKRAIAGIQLQGHGHIIERNGKYFLTFSWLGKEQVEALGFLFSADSAVYKNGADGGKAEKFIEHGLSLVRSWGQPSLAAGYQQSHNADIFQELLEAQFLFLLCFVLCAKGLWKKAKETLDNIGRTSGQLTESFPLNMRYSLLYLKGVILQGTGNLQEALEVYQSPTLSLGAKQSSPSPAPGSAHQISTSYHADSDITHDFCILAAMNAVFIIQDPHHPQHNRVSQLLNSLSTAVQQSANKYIQAHYSLLASVLSTTTLTAKQYLKSAMEAAKAIGSAQTTALALVFMQEKLFKGLVDEQAIKCARAASHQVRRWGDPLWTHVVAGLEAETLEVNGMLKEAQQRKADAEGGWDKLPETVKRLQST
;
A
#
# COMPACT_ATOMS: atom_id res chain seq x y z
N MET A 1 -4.33 -26.71 -44.11
CA MET A 1 -4.05 -25.85 -45.29
C MET A 1 -4.40 -24.44 -44.87
N ASP A 2 -3.45 -23.73 -44.26
CA ASP A 2 -3.59 -22.32 -43.86
C ASP A 2 -2.18 -21.70 -43.87
N PRO A 3 -1.79 -20.98 -44.95
CA PRO A 3 -0.41 -20.54 -45.12
C PRO A 3 -0.28 -19.01 -44.98
N ASN A 4 0.01 -18.51 -43.76
CA ASN A 4 0.79 -17.27 -43.56
C ASN A 4 1.14 -17.01 -42.07
N TYR A 5 1.96 -17.89 -41.48
CA TYR A 5 2.79 -17.53 -40.33
C TYR A 5 4.21 -17.24 -40.84
N SER A 6 4.51 -15.98 -41.16
CA SER A 6 5.87 -15.50 -41.44
C SER A 6 6.43 -14.76 -40.23
N SER A 7 7.59 -15.20 -39.76
CA SER A 7 8.28 -14.61 -38.61
C SER A 7 8.78 -13.19 -38.91
N TYR A 8 8.14 -12.18 -38.32
CA TYR A 8 8.63 -10.81 -38.38
C TYR A 8 9.90 -10.64 -37.55
N ASN A 9 11.05 -10.63 -38.23
CA ASN A 9 12.34 -10.32 -37.62
C ASN A 9 12.47 -8.78 -37.47
N PRO A 10 12.60 -8.21 -36.25
CA PRO A 10 12.38 -6.79 -36.04
C PRO A 10 13.58 -5.89 -36.41
N MET A 11 13.26 -4.66 -36.84
CA MET A 11 14.21 -3.59 -37.22
C MET A 11 15.07 -3.10 -36.03
N TYR A 12 16.13 -3.84 -35.69
CA TYR A 12 17.11 -3.48 -34.64
C TYR A 12 18.58 -3.59 -35.10
N GLY A 13 18.84 -3.53 -36.41
CA GLY A 13 20.19 -3.63 -36.95
C GLY A 13 20.37 -2.90 -38.27
N ASN A 14 20.53 -1.57 -38.21
CA ASN A 14 21.38 -0.74 -39.09
C ASN A 14 21.13 0.76 -38.81
N PHE A 15 22.01 1.39 -38.02
CA PHE A 15 22.18 2.84 -38.05
C PHE A 15 23.20 3.18 -39.16
N PRO A 16 22.91 4.09 -40.11
CA PRO A 16 23.89 4.50 -41.09
C PRO A 16 25.01 5.31 -40.43
N GLN A 17 26.22 4.75 -40.38
CA GLN A 17 27.42 5.48 -39.97
C GLN A 17 27.94 6.35 -41.12
N SER A 18 27.66 7.65 -41.05
CA SER A 18 28.32 8.65 -41.91
C SER A 18 29.75 8.91 -41.41
N GLN A 19 30.74 8.72 -42.28
CA GLN A 19 32.14 9.05 -42.03
C GLN A 19 32.41 10.57 -42.13
N GLN A 20 33.67 10.96 -41.87
CA GLN A 20 34.28 12.29 -42.06
C GLN A 20 33.93 13.33 -40.97
N GLN A 21 34.85 14.22 -40.55
CA GLN A 21 36.26 14.40 -40.92
C GLN A 21 37.06 15.01 -39.74
N LEU A 22 38.38 14.80 -39.67
CA LEU A 22 39.24 15.54 -38.75
C LEU A 22 39.63 16.90 -39.35
N SER A 23 39.37 17.98 -38.62
CA SER A 23 39.94 19.31 -38.89
C SER A 23 40.27 20.01 -37.57
N SER A 24 41.49 19.79 -37.07
CA SER A 24 41.98 20.36 -35.82
C SER A 24 42.45 21.81 -36.02
N HIS A 25 41.76 22.77 -35.42
CA HIS A 25 42.25 24.15 -35.22
C HIS A 25 41.89 24.64 -33.81
N SER A 26 42.91 24.97 -33.02
CA SER A 26 42.83 25.96 -31.94
C SER A 26 43.64 27.18 -32.42
N PRO A 27 43.29 28.41 -31.99
CA PRO A 27 44.16 28.98 -30.97
C PRO A 27 43.50 29.96 -29.96
N GLN A 28 44.21 30.13 -28.84
CA GLN A 28 44.43 31.38 -28.08
C GLN A 28 43.24 32.19 -27.54
N VAL A 29 43.14 32.19 -26.22
CA VAL A 29 42.60 33.29 -25.40
C VAL A 29 43.69 34.35 -25.17
N PRO A 30 43.42 35.65 -25.36
CA PRO A 30 44.21 36.74 -24.80
C PRO A 30 43.62 37.23 -23.46
N GLN A 31 44.48 37.48 -22.46
CA GLN A 31 44.13 38.26 -21.27
C GLN A 31 44.63 39.70 -21.41
N GLN A 32 43.79 40.69 -21.08
CA GLN A 32 44.06 42.05 -20.55
C GLN A 32 42.77 42.89 -20.69
N GLY A 33 42.44 43.89 -19.85
CA GLY A 33 43.10 44.40 -18.64
C GLY A 33 42.11 45.23 -17.79
N HIS A 34 42.54 45.75 -16.63
CA HIS A 34 41.67 46.41 -15.64
C HIS A 34 41.36 47.89 -15.93
N GLN A 35 40.22 48.39 -15.43
CA GLN A 35 40.19 49.62 -14.60
C GLN A 35 38.88 49.79 -13.78
N TYR A 36 38.83 50.81 -12.91
CA TYR A 36 37.87 50.99 -11.81
C TYR A 36 36.70 51.95 -12.12
N SER A 37 35.56 51.84 -11.42
CA SER A 37 35.10 52.81 -10.37
C SER A 37 33.55 52.87 -10.15
N GLN A 38 33.16 53.53 -9.04
CA GLN A 38 31.83 54.04 -8.63
C GLN A 38 30.70 53.09 -8.16
N GLN A 39 30.32 53.29 -6.89
CA GLN A 39 28.93 53.31 -6.35
C GLN A 39 28.49 54.80 -6.26
N PRO A 40 27.31 55.23 -5.72
CA PRO A 40 26.12 54.53 -5.18
C PRO A 40 24.83 55.01 -5.94
N PRO A 41 23.59 55.13 -5.37
CA PRO A 41 22.98 54.59 -4.14
C PRO A 41 21.62 53.88 -4.36
N TYR A 42 21.04 53.36 -3.27
CA TYR A 42 19.61 53.03 -3.15
C TYR A 42 18.87 54.04 -2.26
N GLN A 43 17.60 54.31 -2.54
CA GLN A 43 16.68 55.00 -1.63
C GLN A 43 15.61 54.04 -1.08
N GLN A 44 15.23 54.21 0.18
CA GLN A 44 13.97 53.73 0.73
C GLN A 44 13.01 54.91 0.87
N GLN A 45 11.71 54.67 0.71
CA GLN A 45 10.67 55.65 1.01
C GLN A 45 9.51 54.97 1.74
N TYR A 46 9.33 55.33 3.01
CA TYR A 46 8.10 55.07 3.75
C TYR A 46 6.96 55.92 3.19
N HIS A 47 5.73 55.44 3.30
CA HIS A 47 4.55 56.25 3.65
C HIS A 47 3.55 55.39 4.43
N SER A 48 2.73 56.02 5.26
CA SER A 48 1.78 55.39 6.19
C SER A 48 0.38 55.92 5.96
N HIS A 49 -0.66 55.18 6.39
CA HIS A 49 -1.83 55.79 7.07
C HIS A 49 -2.68 54.74 7.81
N SER A 50 -3.68 55.21 8.54
CA SER A 50 -4.30 54.51 9.67
C SER A 50 -5.75 54.95 9.90
N THR A 51 -6.63 54.02 10.27
CA THR A 51 -7.93 54.30 10.91
C THR A 51 -8.30 53.15 11.86
N ALA A 52 -9.12 53.43 12.87
CA ALA A 52 -9.39 52.53 14.00
C ALA A 52 -10.88 52.18 14.12
N GLN A 53 -11.21 51.16 14.92
CA GLN A 53 -12.54 51.03 15.54
C GLN A 53 -12.55 50.22 16.85
N SER A 54 -13.36 50.73 17.80
CA SER A 54 -14.20 50.03 18.78
C SER A 54 -13.64 48.91 19.67
N TYR A 55 -13.60 49.17 20.98
CA TYR A 55 -13.60 48.16 22.07
C TYR A 55 -15.00 48.06 22.71
N GLN A 56 -15.41 46.86 23.12
CA GLN A 56 -16.44 46.66 24.16
C GLN A 56 -16.03 45.49 25.10
N PRO A 57 -16.21 45.61 26.44
CA PRO A 57 -15.88 44.53 27.38
C PRO A 57 -17.11 43.90 28.04
N GLN A 58 -17.11 42.56 28.19
CA GLN A 58 -17.89 41.82 29.19
C GLN A 58 -17.07 40.64 29.77
N PRO A 59 -17.40 40.15 30.98
CA PRO A 59 -16.43 39.48 31.85
C PRO A 59 -16.54 37.94 31.91
N TYR A 60 -15.48 37.31 32.44
CA TYR A 60 -15.52 35.97 33.03
C TYR A 60 -15.05 36.02 34.50
N PRO A 61 -15.64 35.21 35.40
CA PRO A 61 -15.31 35.23 36.84
C PRO A 61 -14.05 34.40 37.17
N GLN A 62 -13.54 34.60 38.39
CA GLN A 62 -12.38 33.89 38.94
C GLN A 62 -12.66 32.41 39.22
N GLN A 63 -11.61 31.59 39.19
CA GLN A 63 -11.50 30.38 40.01
C GLN A 63 -10.22 30.43 40.85
N LEU A 64 -10.25 29.82 42.04
CA LEU A 64 -9.15 29.81 43.00
C LEU A 64 -8.16 28.66 42.71
N PRO A 65 -6.87 28.81 43.04
CA PRO A 65 -5.92 27.72 42.99
C PRO A 65 -6.10 26.75 44.17
N GLN A 66 -5.84 25.47 43.93
CA GLN A 66 -5.60 24.46 44.98
C GLN A 66 -4.24 23.80 44.72
N ASN A 67 -3.48 23.58 45.79
CA ASN A 67 -2.14 23.00 45.74
C ASN A 67 -2.20 21.47 45.73
N TYR A 68 -1.20 20.82 45.13
CA TYR A 68 -0.49 19.74 45.81
C TYR A 68 1.00 19.76 45.45
N SER A 69 1.85 19.32 46.38
CA SER A 69 3.25 19.76 46.48
C SER A 69 4.27 18.75 45.96
N GLN A 70 5.25 19.26 45.21
CA GLN A 70 6.53 18.58 44.97
C GLN A 70 7.37 18.58 46.26
N TYR A 71 8.13 17.50 46.49
CA TYR A 71 9.13 17.38 47.55
C TYR A 71 10.47 16.95 46.94
N TYR A 72 11.44 17.86 46.89
CA TYR A 72 12.86 17.52 46.87
C TYR A 72 13.65 18.57 47.66
N TYR A 73 14.78 18.15 48.25
CA TYR A 73 15.55 18.95 49.21
C TYR A 73 16.49 19.96 48.53
N ASN A 74 16.68 21.12 49.15
CA ASN A 74 17.69 22.10 48.74
C ASN A 74 19.11 21.59 48.94
N GLN A 75 20.03 22.10 48.12
CA GLN A 75 21.30 22.63 48.64
C GLN A 75 21.72 23.88 47.85
N ASP A 76 21.99 24.96 48.57
CA ASP A 76 22.21 26.30 48.02
C ASP A 76 23.62 26.52 47.43
N GLN A 77 23.71 27.38 46.42
CA GLN A 77 24.79 28.38 46.39
C GLN A 77 24.38 29.67 45.68
N THR A 78 24.86 30.79 46.21
CA THR A 78 24.47 32.16 45.86
C THR A 78 25.36 32.76 44.76
N TYR A 79 24.84 33.73 43.99
CA TYR A 79 25.35 35.12 43.99
C TYR A 79 24.40 36.10 43.28
N GLN A 80 24.59 37.40 43.53
CA GLN A 80 23.79 38.52 42.99
C GLN A 80 24.42 39.19 41.74
N PRO A 81 23.68 40.04 40.99
CA PRO A 81 24.08 40.50 39.66
C PRO A 81 24.88 41.82 39.63
N GLN A 82 25.57 42.08 38.51
CA GLN A 82 26.00 43.42 38.11
C GLN A 82 26.12 43.60 36.59
N SER A 83 26.50 44.79 36.12
CA SER A 83 26.03 45.37 34.85
C SER A 83 27.11 45.96 33.93
N GLN A 84 26.73 46.17 32.66
CA GLN A 84 27.38 47.03 31.63
C GLN A 84 28.84 46.73 31.22
N SER A 85 29.05 46.45 29.93
CA SER A 85 29.69 47.39 28.98
C SER A 85 29.97 46.78 27.59
N GLN A 86 30.05 47.65 26.57
CA GLN A 86 30.66 47.41 25.26
C GLN A 86 32.11 47.95 25.30
N PRO A 87 33.08 47.43 24.51
CA PRO A 87 33.08 47.65 23.05
C PRO A 87 33.72 46.57 22.14
N GLN A 88 33.58 46.80 20.84
CA GLN A 88 34.34 46.23 19.69
C GLN A 88 35.78 46.80 19.59
N PRO A 89 36.63 46.43 18.59
CA PRO A 89 36.66 45.25 17.69
C PRO A 89 38.09 44.60 17.55
N GLN A 90 38.25 43.51 16.77
CA GLN A 90 39.11 43.45 15.54
C GLN A 90 39.45 42.03 15.00
N ARG A 91 39.54 41.95 13.65
CA ARG A 91 40.40 41.11 12.77
C ARG A 91 40.39 39.56 12.80
N GLN A 92 40.11 39.01 11.61
CA GLN A 92 40.64 37.77 11.00
C GLN A 92 42.20 37.76 10.92
N PRO A 93 42.94 36.63 10.71
CA PRO A 93 42.58 35.57 9.75
C PRO A 93 43.01 34.09 9.98
N GLN A 94 42.31 33.18 9.28
CA GLN A 94 42.81 32.08 8.43
C GLN A 94 44.08 31.27 8.83
N HIS A 95 43.94 29.94 9.04
CA HIS A 95 44.67 28.85 8.32
C HIS A 95 44.35 27.43 8.88
N GLN A 96 44.59 26.38 8.09
CA GLN A 96 44.68 24.97 8.55
C GLN A 96 46.09 24.68 9.12
N PRO A 97 46.27 23.64 9.96
CA PRO A 97 46.88 22.40 9.43
C PRO A 97 46.36 21.08 10.07
N GLN A 98 47.02 19.97 9.74
CA GLN A 98 46.73 18.58 10.13
C GLN A 98 47.55 18.09 11.37
N PRO A 99 47.50 16.80 11.82
CA PRO A 99 47.65 16.45 13.24
C PRO A 99 49.06 16.04 13.71
N GLN A 100 49.23 15.85 15.03
CA GLN A 100 50.41 15.20 15.63
C GLN A 100 50.07 14.22 16.78
N GLN A 101 51.03 13.36 17.12
CA GLN A 101 50.85 12.03 17.73
C GLN A 101 51.12 11.92 19.25
N TYR A 102 50.74 10.75 19.81
CA TYR A 102 51.37 10.01 20.93
C TYR A 102 51.16 10.51 22.38
N PRO A 103 51.36 9.66 23.43
CA PRO A 103 52.02 8.34 23.43
C PRO A 103 51.21 7.12 23.96
N GLN A 104 51.81 5.94 23.84
CA GLN A 104 51.36 4.67 24.43
C GLN A 104 51.92 4.47 25.86
N GLN A 105 51.25 3.68 26.68
CA GLN A 105 51.88 2.75 27.64
C GLN A 105 51.13 1.40 27.63
N ALA A 106 51.78 0.34 28.10
CA ALA A 106 51.29 -1.04 28.02
C ALA A 106 51.43 -1.77 29.36
N PHE A 107 50.57 -2.78 29.60
CA PHE A 107 50.74 -3.75 30.68
C PHE A 107 50.29 -5.16 30.23
N TYR A 108 51.05 -6.16 30.65
CA TYR A 108 50.72 -7.59 30.50
C TYR A 108 50.01 -8.12 31.77
N PRO A 109 49.21 -9.20 31.66
CA PRO A 109 48.49 -9.78 32.80
C PRO A 109 49.33 -10.77 33.62
N PRO A 110 49.03 -10.98 34.91
CA PRO A 110 49.48 -12.15 35.66
C PRO A 110 48.65 -13.39 35.27
N ASN A 111 49.28 -14.55 35.31
CA ASN A 111 48.67 -15.86 34.99
C ASN A 111 48.51 -16.67 36.29
N ASN A 112 47.45 -17.48 36.43
CA ASN A 112 47.58 -18.83 37.02
C ASN A 112 46.32 -19.69 36.89
N THR A 113 46.58 -20.92 36.46
CA THR A 113 45.69 -22.06 36.20
C THR A 113 44.97 -22.65 37.43
N VAL A 114 43.75 -23.16 37.22
CA VAL A 114 43.29 -24.46 37.76
C VAL A 114 42.59 -25.23 36.63
N GLN A 115 42.73 -26.55 36.61
CA GLN A 115 42.16 -27.45 35.59
C GLN A 115 40.77 -27.97 36.00
N GLN A 116 39.88 -28.20 35.02
CA GLN A 116 39.04 -29.41 34.97
C GLN A 116 38.48 -29.65 33.55
N ALA A 117 38.01 -30.88 33.29
CA ALA A 117 37.91 -31.44 31.93
C ALA A 117 36.54 -31.23 31.25
N ALA A 118 36.56 -31.19 29.91
CA ALA A 118 35.37 -31.25 29.06
C ALA A 118 35.32 -32.60 28.29
N PRO A 119 34.16 -33.29 28.24
CA PRO A 119 34.02 -34.52 27.47
C PRO A 119 33.87 -34.26 25.97
N SER A 120 34.41 -35.15 25.14
CA SER A 120 34.31 -35.10 23.69
C SER A 120 32.92 -35.53 23.18
N LEU A 121 32.37 -34.82 22.18
CA LEU A 121 31.24 -35.29 21.39
C LEU A 121 31.63 -35.58 19.93
N SER A 122 31.00 -36.62 19.38
CA SER A 122 31.44 -37.32 18.17
C SER A 122 31.08 -36.59 16.88
N ARG A 123 32.06 -36.43 15.98
CA ARG A 123 31.83 -35.93 14.61
C ARG A 123 31.48 -37.09 13.67
N ILE A 124 30.23 -37.14 13.19
CA ILE A 124 29.81 -38.10 12.16
C ILE A 124 30.56 -37.81 10.85
N GLN A 125 31.10 -38.87 10.23
CA GLN A 125 31.67 -38.82 8.89
C GLN A 125 30.59 -39.16 7.84
N VAL A 126 30.63 -38.47 6.70
CA VAL A 126 29.93 -38.90 5.48
C VAL A 126 30.99 -39.35 4.48
N VAL A 127 30.79 -40.52 3.88
CA VAL A 127 31.74 -41.15 2.96
C VAL A 127 31.44 -40.70 1.52
N ILE A 128 32.49 -40.38 0.75
CA ILE A 128 32.42 -40.13 -0.70
C ILE A 128 33.47 -41.03 -1.39
N PRO A 129 33.13 -41.79 -2.44
CA PRO A 129 34.09 -42.63 -3.17
C PRO A 129 35.16 -41.82 -3.94
N PRO A 130 36.34 -42.39 -4.27
CA PRO A 130 37.54 -41.57 -4.54
C PRO A 130 38.15 -41.68 -5.95
N GLN A 131 39.13 -40.77 -6.19
CA GLN A 131 40.21 -40.79 -7.21
C GLN A 131 39.90 -40.37 -8.67
N PRO A 132 40.91 -39.92 -9.46
CA PRO A 132 42.26 -39.46 -9.09
C PRO A 132 42.69 -38.06 -9.62
N ARG A 133 43.73 -37.54 -8.96
CA ARG A 133 44.48 -36.29 -9.20
C ARG A 133 44.96 -36.07 -10.65
N GLN A 134 45.10 -34.80 -11.05
CA GLN A 134 46.43 -34.17 -11.23
C GLN A 134 46.39 -32.63 -11.19
N SER A 135 47.54 -32.01 -10.90
CA SER A 135 47.82 -30.56 -10.76
C SER A 135 49.34 -30.38 -11.00
N PRO A 136 49.89 -29.20 -11.37
CA PRO A 136 49.96 -28.06 -10.43
C PRO A 136 50.06 -26.63 -11.04
N SER A 137 50.07 -25.62 -10.15
CA SER A 137 50.69 -24.27 -10.31
C SER A 137 50.06 -23.28 -11.32
N THR A 138 50.13 -21.94 -11.17
CA THR A 138 50.78 -21.09 -10.12
C THR A 138 50.00 -19.79 -9.88
N HIS A 139 50.34 -19.06 -8.81
CA HIS A 139 49.77 -17.76 -8.42
C HIS A 139 50.05 -16.61 -9.42
N HIS A 140 49.15 -15.61 -9.47
CA HIS A 140 49.39 -14.33 -8.77
C HIS A 140 48.10 -13.52 -8.54
N GLN A 141 48.10 -12.74 -7.46
CA GLN A 141 47.03 -11.83 -7.03
C GLN A 141 47.61 -10.42 -6.93
N GLN A 142 46.75 -9.40 -7.00
CA GLN A 142 47.11 -7.98 -7.07
C GLN A 142 47.88 -7.48 -5.84
N GLN A 143 48.77 -6.50 -6.05
CA GLN A 143 49.27 -5.58 -5.02
C GLN A 143 49.02 -4.12 -5.44
N PRO A 144 48.71 -3.21 -4.49
CA PRO A 144 48.64 -1.77 -4.72
C PRO A 144 50.00 -1.12 -4.34
N PRO A 145 50.15 0.20 -4.06
CA PRO A 145 50.93 1.09 -4.93
C PRO A 145 52.17 1.69 -4.22
N HIS A 146 52.61 2.89 -4.66
CA HIS A 146 53.76 3.72 -4.20
C HIS A 146 55.13 3.41 -4.87
N GLN A 147 55.99 4.38 -5.24
CA GLN A 147 55.80 5.84 -5.49
C GLN A 147 57.02 6.43 -6.24
N TYR A 148 56.87 7.67 -6.75
CA TYR A 148 57.91 8.68 -7.07
C TYR A 148 58.75 8.65 -8.37
N GLN A 149 58.85 9.89 -8.89
CA GLN A 149 59.98 10.56 -9.55
C GLN A 149 60.39 10.25 -11.01
N GLN A 150 59.91 11.18 -11.87
CA GLN A 150 60.71 12.16 -12.60
C GLN A 150 61.47 11.78 -13.90
N GLN A 151 61.13 12.60 -14.90
CA GLN A 151 62.02 13.33 -15.82
C GLN A 151 62.29 12.82 -17.25
N GLN A 152 62.26 13.82 -18.14
CA GLN A 152 62.96 13.95 -19.43
C GLN A 152 62.49 13.13 -20.65
N ARG A 153 61.71 13.85 -21.49
CA ARG A 153 61.83 13.91 -22.96
C ARG A 153 63.32 14.00 -23.42
N PRO A 154 63.70 13.63 -24.67
CA PRO A 154 62.95 14.00 -25.88
C PRO A 154 62.90 13.02 -27.07
N GLN A 155 62.09 13.49 -28.03
CA GLN A 155 61.95 13.21 -29.48
C GLN A 155 63.04 12.40 -30.22
N HIS A 156 62.61 11.61 -31.21
CA HIS A 156 62.98 11.61 -32.65
C HIS A 156 62.67 10.23 -33.29
N SER A 157 62.51 10.02 -34.61
CA SER A 157 61.68 10.66 -35.66
C SER A 157 61.85 9.87 -36.99
N PHE A 158 60.93 10.00 -37.95
CA PHE A 158 61.02 9.55 -39.38
C PHE A 158 60.90 8.04 -39.75
N GLN A 159 59.70 7.68 -40.21
CA GLN A 159 59.33 7.24 -41.60
C GLN A 159 59.82 5.89 -42.25
N PRO A 160 59.10 5.38 -43.29
CA PRO A 160 59.21 4.01 -43.85
C PRO A 160 59.90 3.95 -45.24
N PRO A 161 59.85 2.81 -45.97
CA PRO A 161 58.89 2.72 -47.10
C PRO A 161 58.35 1.31 -47.49
N ASN A 162 57.20 1.29 -48.23
CA ASN A 162 56.77 0.46 -49.39
C ASN A 162 57.10 -1.08 -49.49
N GLN A 163 56.38 -1.97 -50.21
CA GLN A 163 55.69 -1.78 -51.52
C GLN A 163 54.70 -2.92 -51.92
N VAL A 164 53.47 -2.54 -52.30
CA VAL A 164 52.56 -3.02 -53.40
C VAL A 164 52.67 -4.44 -54.01
N HIS A 165 51.55 -5.22 -54.08
CA HIS A 165 50.86 -5.68 -55.33
C HIS A 165 49.59 -6.56 -55.12
N SER A 166 48.67 -6.53 -56.09
CA SER A 166 47.45 -7.38 -56.25
C SER A 166 47.56 -8.21 -57.55
N PRO A 167 46.81 -9.32 -57.76
CA PRO A 167 45.42 -9.30 -58.32
C PRO A 167 44.53 -10.49 -57.83
N ALA A 168 43.36 -10.84 -58.40
CA ALA A 168 42.12 -10.11 -58.73
C ALA A 168 40.98 -11.12 -59.09
N GLN A 169 39.71 -10.68 -59.01
CA GLN A 169 38.54 -11.15 -59.79
C GLN A 169 37.88 -12.56 -59.62
N SER A 170 36.59 -12.53 -59.21
CA SER A 170 35.40 -12.93 -60.02
C SER A 170 34.60 -14.25 -59.81
N PHE A 171 33.37 -14.05 -59.31
CA PHE A 171 32.06 -14.54 -59.82
C PHE A 171 31.43 -15.93 -59.48
N HIS A 172 30.17 -15.80 -59.02
CA HIS A 172 28.99 -16.68 -58.90
C HIS A 172 28.99 -18.19 -59.27
N GLY A 173 28.21 -18.95 -58.47
CA GLY A 173 27.57 -20.21 -58.87
C GLY A 173 26.53 -20.71 -57.85
N THR A 174 25.24 -20.58 -58.15
CA THR A 174 24.11 -21.07 -57.31
C THR A 174 23.36 -22.23 -57.98
N GLN A 175 22.99 -23.26 -57.24
CA GLN A 175 21.87 -24.15 -57.64
C GLN A 175 21.20 -24.86 -56.44
N LYS A 176 20.01 -25.42 -56.69
CA LYS A 176 19.13 -26.14 -55.75
C LYS A 176 18.93 -27.58 -56.26
N GLN A 177 18.64 -28.56 -55.40
CA GLN A 177 17.34 -29.29 -55.37
C GLN A 177 17.29 -30.56 -54.47
N GLN A 178 16.22 -30.61 -53.65
CA GLN A 178 15.28 -31.72 -53.41
C GLN A 178 15.71 -33.16 -53.01
N HIS A 179 15.25 -33.53 -51.80
CA HIS A 179 14.32 -34.65 -51.48
C HIS A 179 14.80 -36.09 -51.14
N SER A 180 14.04 -36.66 -50.17
CA SER A 180 13.51 -38.04 -50.06
C SER A 180 14.11 -39.07 -49.09
N GLN A 181 13.27 -39.39 -48.08
CA GLN A 181 12.91 -40.73 -47.55
C GLN A 181 13.65 -41.34 -46.33
N HIS A 182 12.88 -42.23 -45.67
CA HIS A 182 13.06 -42.93 -44.38
C HIS A 182 13.73 -44.33 -44.57
N PRO A 183 13.89 -45.25 -43.58
CA PRO A 183 13.49 -45.22 -42.15
C PRO A 183 14.55 -45.71 -41.11
N VAL A 184 14.17 -45.68 -39.82
CA VAL A 184 14.83 -46.40 -38.70
C VAL A 184 13.75 -47.17 -37.90
N PRO A 185 13.98 -48.43 -37.48
CA PRO A 185 12.95 -49.25 -36.82
C PRO A 185 12.87 -49.15 -35.27
N TYR A 186 11.73 -49.62 -34.75
CA TYR A 186 11.31 -49.76 -33.34
C TYR A 186 12.25 -50.67 -32.48
N ARG A 187 12.17 -50.76 -31.12
CA ARG A 187 10.95 -51.10 -30.33
C ARG A 187 11.12 -51.09 -28.78
N ARG A 188 10.13 -50.48 -28.07
CA ARG A 188 9.58 -50.73 -26.68
C ARG A 188 10.58 -50.86 -25.49
N GLU A 189 10.48 -50.18 -24.34
CA GLU A 189 9.34 -49.77 -23.47
C GLU A 189 8.64 -50.96 -22.76
N PRO A 190 8.31 -50.86 -21.45
CA PRO A 190 7.04 -50.24 -21.04
C PRO A 190 7.09 -49.32 -19.80
N GLN A 191 6.14 -48.38 -19.71
CA GLN A 191 5.74 -47.70 -18.46
C GLN A 191 4.32 -48.12 -18.04
N PRO A 192 3.94 -47.99 -16.76
CA PRO A 192 2.53 -47.98 -16.34
C PRO A 192 1.91 -46.58 -16.52
N HIS A 193 0.68 -46.50 -17.03
CA HIS A 193 -0.08 -45.25 -17.16
C HIS A 193 -0.99 -44.99 -15.95
N SER A 194 -1.25 -43.72 -15.66
CA SER A 194 -2.46 -43.23 -14.98
C SER A 194 -2.71 -41.77 -15.35
N ASN A 195 -3.57 -41.52 -16.35
CA ASN A 195 -3.98 -40.17 -16.73
C ASN A 195 -5.22 -39.76 -15.93
N VAL A 196 -5.16 -38.62 -15.25
CA VAL A 196 -6.35 -37.92 -14.72
C VAL A 196 -6.41 -36.54 -15.35
N THR A 197 -7.29 -36.38 -16.34
CA THR A 197 -7.54 -35.08 -16.98
C THR A 197 -8.64 -34.35 -16.23
N VAL A 198 -8.28 -33.34 -15.42
CA VAL A 198 -9.27 -32.49 -14.75
C VAL A 198 -9.83 -31.48 -15.75
N HIS A 199 -11.13 -31.56 -16.01
CA HIS A 199 -11.84 -30.58 -16.83
C HIS A 199 -12.18 -29.35 -15.99
N ILE A 200 -11.74 -28.16 -16.43
CA ILE A 200 -12.22 -26.89 -15.88
C ILE A 200 -13.59 -26.57 -16.51
N PRO A 201 -14.67 -26.37 -15.74
CA PRO A 201 -15.97 -25.99 -16.27
C PRO A 201 -16.09 -24.47 -16.46
N SER A 202 -16.26 -24.01 -17.70
CA SER A 202 -16.73 -22.65 -17.97
C SER A 202 -18.27 -22.61 -18.02
N PRO A 203 -18.95 -21.64 -17.38
CA PRO A 203 -20.40 -21.53 -17.45
C PRO A 203 -20.86 -21.06 -18.83
N ALA A 204 -21.53 -21.94 -19.59
CA ALA A 204 -22.08 -21.61 -20.89
C ALA A 204 -23.52 -21.07 -20.77
N MET A 205 -23.75 -19.83 -21.20
CA MET A 205 -25.12 -19.34 -21.40
C MET A 205 -25.73 -19.97 -22.65
N ALA A 206 -26.88 -20.63 -22.49
CA ALA A 206 -27.62 -21.21 -23.61
C ALA A 206 -28.38 -20.13 -24.39
N HIS A 207 -28.13 -20.06 -25.70
CA HIS A 207 -29.01 -19.37 -26.66
C HIS A 207 -29.18 -20.24 -27.90
N ASP A 208 -30.37 -20.83 -28.02
CA ASP A 208 -30.73 -21.73 -29.09
C ASP A 208 -31.03 -20.94 -30.38
N ARG A 209 -30.54 -21.41 -31.54
CA ARG A 209 -30.84 -20.78 -32.83
C ARG A 209 -30.72 -21.79 -33.99
N PRO A 210 -31.85 -22.22 -34.60
CA PRO A 210 -31.82 -23.22 -35.65
C PRO A 210 -31.26 -22.67 -36.97
N GLN A 211 -30.43 -23.48 -37.64
CA GLN A 211 -30.01 -23.23 -39.02
C GLN A 211 -31.17 -23.45 -40.01
N LYS A 212 -31.19 -22.70 -41.12
CA LYS A 212 -31.69 -23.24 -42.40
C LYS A 212 -31.05 -22.57 -43.62
N LYS A 213 -31.15 -23.26 -44.76
CA LYS A 213 -30.38 -23.01 -45.99
C LYS A 213 -30.82 -21.76 -46.75
N ARG A 214 -29.87 -21.25 -47.54
CA ARG A 214 -30.08 -20.33 -48.68
C ARG A 214 -30.50 -21.14 -49.91
N GLU A 215 -31.56 -20.71 -50.60
CA GLU A 215 -31.85 -21.07 -51.98
C GLU A 215 -32.60 -19.89 -52.65
N GLN A 216 -32.62 -19.84 -53.98
CA GLN A 216 -33.06 -18.66 -54.74
C GLN A 216 -34.42 -18.90 -55.40
N THR A 217 -35.30 -17.89 -55.43
CA THR A 217 -35.83 -17.27 -56.68
C THR A 217 -36.86 -16.15 -56.40
N THR A 218 -37.02 -15.25 -57.37
CA THR A 218 -37.99 -14.13 -57.49
C THR A 218 -39.19 -14.54 -58.37
N PRO A 219 -40.23 -13.71 -58.61
CA PRO A 219 -40.72 -12.49 -57.93
C PRO A 219 -42.28 -12.51 -57.71
N THR A 220 -42.91 -11.32 -57.52
CA THR A 220 -44.19 -10.90 -58.15
C THR A 220 -45.47 -10.66 -57.28
N VAL A 221 -45.62 -9.40 -56.84
CA VAL A 221 -46.83 -8.52 -56.98
C VAL A 221 -48.03 -8.54 -55.99
N ARG A 222 -48.47 -7.30 -55.69
CA ARG A 222 -49.77 -6.75 -55.19
C ARG A 222 -50.13 -6.76 -53.69
N ALA A 223 -50.41 -5.54 -53.21
CA ALA A 223 -51.30 -5.22 -52.08
C ALA A 223 -52.79 -5.21 -52.55
N PRO A 224 -53.79 -5.08 -51.65
CA PRO A 224 -54.14 -3.75 -51.10
C PRO A 224 -54.57 -3.73 -49.60
N GLU A 225 -55.08 -2.57 -49.17
CA GLU A 225 -55.70 -2.19 -47.89
C GLU A 225 -57.12 -2.82 -47.69
N PRO A 226 -58.03 -2.42 -46.73
CA PRO A 226 -57.95 -1.41 -45.65
C PRO A 226 -58.62 -1.70 -44.26
N ASN A 227 -58.05 -1.09 -43.21
CA ASN A 227 -58.67 -0.25 -42.13
C ASN A 227 -60.12 -0.51 -41.61
N LYS A 228 -60.31 -0.66 -40.27
CA LYS A 228 -61.37 0.03 -39.45
C LYS A 228 -61.34 -0.21 -37.91
N LYS A 229 -61.34 0.91 -37.14
CA LYS A 229 -62.20 1.29 -35.95
C LYS A 229 -62.44 0.28 -34.78
N ARG A 230 -62.49 0.61 -33.47
CA ARG A 230 -62.76 1.86 -32.70
C ARG A 230 -62.72 1.62 -31.16
N ASP A 231 -62.72 2.73 -30.41
CA ASP A 231 -63.32 3.01 -29.07
C ASP A 231 -62.73 2.47 -27.74
N THR A 232 -62.57 3.43 -26.81
CA THR A 232 -62.31 3.34 -25.35
C THR A 232 -63.58 3.71 -24.56
N PRO A 233 -63.76 3.29 -23.28
CA PRO A 233 -63.46 4.24 -22.17
C PRO A 233 -62.97 3.57 -20.85
N VAL A 234 -62.92 4.36 -19.77
CA VAL A 234 -62.31 4.10 -18.44
C VAL A 234 -63.37 4.14 -17.32
N SER A 235 -63.21 3.43 -16.18
CA SER A 235 -63.36 3.98 -14.79
C SER A 235 -63.35 2.97 -13.60
N SER A 236 -62.65 3.37 -12.51
CA SER A 236 -62.98 3.27 -11.06
C SER A 236 -63.33 1.97 -10.28
N THR A 237 -62.39 1.56 -9.41
CA THR A 237 -62.47 1.29 -7.94
C THR A 237 -63.42 0.26 -7.26
N LYS A 238 -62.83 -0.40 -6.25
CA LYS A 238 -63.29 -0.69 -4.85
C LYS A 238 -63.64 -2.14 -4.40
N THR A 239 -63.27 -2.36 -3.14
CA THR A 239 -63.19 -3.55 -2.27
C THR A 239 -64.53 -4.13 -1.79
N GLU A 240 -64.60 -5.45 -1.48
CA GLU A 240 -65.26 -5.94 -0.25
C GLU A 240 -64.77 -7.35 0.21
N GLN A 241 -65.43 -7.97 1.22
CA GLN A 241 -64.88 -9.02 2.11
C GLN A 241 -65.66 -10.36 2.16
N PHE A 242 -65.06 -11.35 2.86
CA PHE A 242 -65.66 -12.31 3.84
C PHE A 242 -65.82 -13.83 3.57
N ARG A 243 -65.46 -14.58 4.63
CA ARG A 243 -66.11 -15.78 5.27
C ARG A 243 -65.73 -17.25 4.91
N LYS A 244 -65.08 -17.88 5.92
CA LYS A 244 -65.49 -19.10 6.69
C LYS A 244 -65.35 -20.55 6.12
N SER A 245 -64.36 -21.27 6.66
CA SER A 245 -64.44 -22.52 7.48
C SER A 245 -65.29 -23.74 7.08
N SER A 246 -64.69 -24.95 7.14
CA SER A 246 -65.12 -26.09 8.01
C SER A 246 -64.20 -27.34 7.91
N SER A 247 -64.50 -28.40 8.68
CA SER A 247 -63.68 -29.60 9.00
C SER A 247 -63.98 -30.82 8.07
N THR A 248 -63.49 -32.09 8.21
CA THR A 248 -63.23 -32.94 9.42
C THR A 248 -62.56 -34.30 9.06
N LYS A 249 -62.03 -35.03 10.07
CA LYS A 249 -61.69 -36.50 10.13
C LYS A 249 -60.43 -36.97 9.35
N SER A 250 -59.64 -37.99 9.72
CA SER A 250 -59.52 -38.94 10.89
C SER A 250 -58.24 -39.82 10.67
N GLU A 251 -57.65 -40.67 11.55
CA GLU A 251 -57.76 -41.08 12.98
C GLU A 251 -56.53 -41.94 13.43
N GLN A 252 -56.46 -42.37 14.71
CA GLN A 252 -55.65 -43.48 15.32
C GLN A 252 -54.09 -43.34 15.46
N VAL A 253 -53.42 -43.80 16.55
CA VAL A 253 -53.87 -44.06 17.95
C VAL A 253 -52.66 -44.13 18.95
N GLN A 254 -52.72 -43.35 20.05
CA GLN A 254 -52.28 -43.61 21.46
C GLN A 254 -50.84 -44.14 21.78
N LYS A 255 -50.21 -43.91 22.95
CA LYS A 255 -50.45 -43.16 24.23
C LYS A 255 -49.06 -43.03 24.94
N SER A 256 -48.80 -42.32 26.04
CA SER A 256 -49.50 -41.63 27.17
C SER A 256 -48.40 -40.96 28.03
N HIS A 257 -48.56 -40.09 29.04
CA HIS A 257 -49.55 -39.15 29.62
C HIS A 257 -48.78 -38.50 30.82
N ASP A 258 -49.00 -37.33 31.42
CA ASP A 258 -49.81 -36.10 31.29
C ASP A 258 -49.22 -35.11 32.38
N GLN A 259 -49.69 -33.96 32.89
CA GLN A 259 -50.83 -33.00 32.83
C GLN A 259 -50.29 -31.72 33.57
N SER A 260 -50.74 -30.45 33.44
CA SER A 260 -51.55 -29.75 32.43
C SER A 260 -51.78 -28.25 32.78
N LEU A 261 -51.67 -27.35 31.79
CA LEU A 261 -52.59 -26.23 31.41
C LEU A 261 -52.92 -25.06 32.42
N LEU A 262 -52.80 -23.76 32.03
CA LEU A 262 -53.81 -22.78 31.48
C LEU A 262 -54.98 -22.38 32.43
N MET A 263 -55.61 -21.18 32.48
CA MET A 263 -55.59 -19.83 31.81
C MET A 263 -56.51 -18.86 32.64
N THR A 264 -56.77 -17.55 32.41
CA THR A 264 -56.04 -16.33 31.95
C THR A 264 -57.00 -15.09 31.84
N ILE A 265 -56.49 -13.84 31.96
CA ILE A 265 -57.16 -12.52 31.69
C ILE A 265 -58.17 -11.95 32.75
N ASN A 266 -58.40 -10.63 32.70
CA ASN A 266 -59.07 -9.69 33.66
C ASN A 266 -59.62 -8.46 32.85
N PRO A 267 -60.18 -7.31 33.35
CA PRO A 267 -60.65 -6.86 34.69
C PRO A 267 -62.06 -6.16 34.66
N GLN A 268 -62.50 -5.44 35.73
CA GLN A 268 -63.15 -4.08 35.66
C GLN A 268 -63.58 -3.46 37.03
N MET A 269 -63.78 -2.11 37.05
CA MET A 269 -64.35 -1.22 38.12
C MET A 269 -63.46 -0.95 39.38
N LEU A 270 -63.33 0.27 39.95
CA LEU A 270 -63.80 1.63 39.59
C LEU A 270 -62.88 2.76 40.18
N GLN A 271 -62.60 3.81 39.37
CA GLN A 271 -62.17 5.21 39.66
C GLN A 271 -61.60 5.65 41.05
N LYS A 272 -60.42 6.33 41.06
CA LYS A 272 -60.29 7.82 41.08
C LYS A 272 -58.83 8.34 41.07
N THR A 273 -58.61 9.47 40.40
CA THR A 273 -57.39 10.33 40.34
C THR A 273 -57.59 11.61 41.22
N PRO A 274 -56.63 12.55 41.46
CA PRO A 274 -55.55 13.01 40.54
C PRO A 274 -54.17 13.46 41.13
N GLN A 275 -53.24 13.81 40.21
CA GLN A 275 -52.10 14.76 40.37
C GLN A 275 -50.96 14.45 41.40
N GLN A 276 -49.75 15.03 41.30
CA GLN A 276 -48.84 15.26 40.14
C GLN A 276 -47.41 15.58 40.64
N ASN A 277 -46.39 15.39 39.78
CA ASN A 277 -45.03 15.96 39.82
C ASN A 277 -44.00 15.47 40.88
N HIS A 278 -42.88 14.99 40.33
CA HIS A 278 -41.46 15.17 40.72
C HIS A 278 -41.05 15.70 42.11
N ALA A 279 -40.03 15.07 42.71
CA ALA A 279 -38.71 15.73 42.91
C ALA A 279 -37.52 14.80 43.27
N ARG A 280 -36.33 15.33 42.98
CA ARG A 280 -34.94 14.93 43.34
C ARG A 280 -34.42 15.84 44.48
N VAL A 281 -33.42 15.51 45.33
CA VAL A 281 -32.74 14.25 45.72
C VAL A 281 -31.81 14.57 46.93
N LEU A 282 -31.56 13.64 47.88
CA LEU A 282 -30.60 13.79 49.01
C LEU A 282 -30.93 14.96 50.00
N GLN A 283 -30.21 15.28 51.10
CA GLN A 283 -28.95 14.79 51.70
C GLN A 283 -28.92 15.01 53.24
N ALA A 284 -28.07 14.23 53.94
CA ALA A 284 -27.35 14.45 55.23
C ALA A 284 -27.91 15.35 56.39
N VAL A 285 -27.64 14.92 57.64
CA VAL A 285 -26.76 15.61 58.64
C VAL A 285 -26.57 14.69 59.88
N GLU A 286 -25.56 14.97 60.71
CA GLU A 286 -24.95 14.07 61.72
C GLU A 286 -25.44 14.27 63.19
N VAL A 287 -24.74 13.59 64.12
CA VAL A 287 -24.38 13.99 65.52
C VAL A 287 -25.02 13.24 66.71
N ASN A 288 -24.19 12.43 67.42
CA ASN A 288 -24.28 11.99 68.85
C ASN A 288 -25.50 11.11 69.31
N ALA A 289 -25.44 10.31 70.40
CA ALA A 289 -24.34 9.81 71.25
C ALA A 289 -24.76 8.50 72.00
N LYS A 290 -23.82 7.93 72.79
CA LYS A 290 -23.95 6.73 73.68
C LYS A 290 -24.86 7.03 74.92
N PRO A 291 -25.26 6.06 75.80
CA PRO A 291 -24.82 4.65 75.93
C PRO A 291 -25.89 3.57 76.28
N LYS A 292 -25.43 2.30 76.33
CA LYS A 292 -25.87 1.14 77.16
C LYS A 292 -27.25 1.17 77.88
N GLN A 293 -27.99 0.07 77.73
CA GLN A 293 -28.40 -0.75 78.88
C GLN A 293 -28.17 -2.25 78.61
N VAL A 294 -28.05 -3.04 79.69
CA VAL A 294 -27.86 -4.51 79.68
C VAL A 294 -28.87 -5.12 80.65
N ALA A 295 -29.70 -6.06 80.17
CA ALA A 295 -30.63 -6.81 81.02
C ALA A 295 -30.78 -8.26 80.54
N THR A 296 -30.08 -9.17 81.21
CA THR A 296 -30.11 -10.63 80.99
C THR A 296 -31.43 -11.29 81.41
N LYS A 297 -31.87 -12.29 80.62
CA LYS A 297 -32.67 -13.52 80.94
C LYS A 297 -33.58 -13.86 79.73
N ALA A 298 -33.91 -15.10 79.39
CA ALA A 298 -33.43 -16.45 79.75
C ALA A 298 -33.84 -17.41 78.58
N PRO A 299 -33.38 -18.66 78.48
CA PRO A 299 -33.57 -19.45 77.26
C PRO A 299 -34.96 -20.10 77.14
N GLU A 300 -35.61 -19.93 75.98
CA GLU A 300 -36.63 -20.86 75.50
C GLU A 300 -36.12 -21.59 74.25
N HIS A 301 -36.11 -22.92 74.28
CA HIS A 301 -35.93 -23.73 73.07
C HIS A 301 -37.23 -23.77 72.28
N ARG A 302 -37.31 -23.00 71.19
CA ARG A 302 -38.16 -23.36 70.05
C ARG A 302 -37.29 -23.80 68.89
N HIS A 303 -37.42 -25.07 68.51
CA HIS A 303 -36.95 -25.56 67.22
C HIS A 303 -37.86 -25.01 66.11
N THR A 304 -37.61 -23.78 65.68
CA THR A 304 -37.92 -23.39 64.30
C THR A 304 -36.96 -24.11 63.37
N PRO A 305 -37.42 -24.72 62.26
CA PRO A 305 -36.51 -25.18 61.23
C PRO A 305 -35.65 -24.01 60.75
N VAL A 306 -34.34 -24.20 60.69
CA VAL A 306 -33.48 -23.32 59.90
C VAL A 306 -33.91 -23.53 58.45
N GLN A 307 -34.58 -22.53 57.86
CA GLN A 307 -34.64 -22.45 56.40
C GLN A 307 -33.19 -22.34 55.93
N PRO A 308 -32.76 -23.09 54.89
CA PRO A 308 -31.44 -22.88 54.33
C PRO A 308 -31.39 -21.41 53.86
N ASP A 309 -30.43 -20.64 54.36
CA ASP A 309 -30.15 -19.31 53.82
C ASP A 309 -29.90 -19.48 52.31
N GLU A 310 -30.78 -18.91 51.50
CA GLU A 310 -30.67 -18.95 50.05
C GLU A 310 -29.37 -18.21 49.69
N PRO A 311 -28.38 -18.89 49.08
CA PRO A 311 -27.01 -18.38 49.04
C PRO A 311 -26.98 -17.05 48.29
N GLU A 312 -26.51 -16.00 48.96
CA GLU A 312 -26.43 -14.65 48.42
C GLU A 312 -25.76 -14.71 47.03
N PRO A 313 -26.44 -14.27 45.96
CA PRO A 313 -25.97 -14.51 44.61
C PRO A 313 -24.63 -13.79 44.38
N ASP A 314 -23.73 -14.42 43.63
CA ASP A 314 -22.45 -13.82 43.22
C ASP A 314 -22.71 -12.67 42.24
N TYR A 315 -23.13 -11.51 42.78
CA TYR A 315 -23.41 -10.29 42.03
C TYR A 315 -22.26 -9.89 41.10
N PRO A 316 -20.96 -10.01 41.46
CA PRO A 316 -19.86 -9.89 40.52
C PRO A 316 -19.92 -10.83 39.32
N SER A 317 -20.30 -12.11 39.49
CA SER A 317 -20.52 -13.03 38.36
C SER A 317 -21.74 -12.69 37.54
N VAL A 318 -22.86 -12.33 38.17
CA VAL A 318 -24.08 -11.91 37.46
C VAL A 318 -23.81 -10.66 36.61
N LEU A 319 -23.12 -9.65 37.16
CA LEU A 319 -22.74 -8.45 36.42
C LEU A 319 -21.69 -8.71 35.32
N CYS A 320 -20.83 -9.72 35.45
CA CYS A 320 -19.93 -10.12 34.36
C CYS A 320 -20.73 -10.69 33.19
N VAL A 321 -21.65 -11.63 33.47
CA VAL A 321 -22.49 -12.28 32.45
C VAL A 321 -23.43 -11.28 31.79
N LEU A 322 -24.06 -10.37 32.56
CA LEU A 322 -24.85 -9.29 31.98
C LEU A 322 -24.01 -8.38 31.06
N ALA A 323 -22.74 -8.14 31.38
CA ALA A 323 -21.85 -7.39 30.48
C ALA A 323 -21.48 -8.18 29.21
N ASP A 324 -21.38 -9.53 29.27
CA ASP A 324 -21.32 -10.36 28.06
C ASP A 324 -22.63 -10.26 27.25
N ASP A 325 -23.77 -10.53 27.86
CA ASP A 325 -25.10 -10.50 27.22
C ASP A 325 -25.39 -9.15 26.53
N TYR A 326 -25.06 -8.02 27.17
CA TYR A 326 -25.25 -6.69 26.57
C TYR A 326 -24.25 -6.39 25.44
N LEU A 327 -23.01 -6.87 25.49
CA LEU A 327 -22.06 -6.71 24.39
C LEU A 327 -22.42 -7.59 23.20
N ASP A 328 -22.82 -8.84 23.43
CA ASP A 328 -23.28 -9.73 22.37
C ASP A 328 -24.59 -9.19 21.76
N ALA A 329 -25.51 -8.65 22.57
CA ALA A 329 -26.70 -7.97 22.05
C ALA A 329 -26.36 -6.73 21.20
N ALA A 330 -25.34 -5.95 21.58
CA ALA A 330 -24.86 -4.82 20.78
C ALA A 330 -24.20 -5.29 19.47
N ARG A 331 -23.25 -6.23 19.55
CA ARG A 331 -22.47 -6.74 18.41
C ARG A 331 -23.29 -7.54 17.39
N ASN A 332 -24.48 -8.02 17.78
CA ASN A 332 -25.48 -8.59 16.88
C ASN A 332 -26.42 -7.56 16.20
N GLN A 333 -26.31 -6.26 16.50
CA GLN A 333 -27.06 -5.22 15.78
C GLN A 333 -26.56 -5.08 14.33
N PRO A 334 -27.44 -4.75 13.36
CA PRO A 334 -27.07 -4.65 11.95
C PRO A 334 -26.39 -3.31 11.58
N ALA A 335 -26.41 -2.33 12.48
CA ALA A 335 -25.86 -0.98 12.27
C ALA A 335 -25.62 -0.27 13.61
N LEU A 336 -24.82 0.80 13.59
CA LEU A 336 -24.58 1.66 14.74
C LEU A 336 -25.83 2.53 15.01
N THR A 337 -26.45 2.32 16.18
CA THR A 337 -27.68 2.99 16.61
C THR A 337 -27.55 3.54 18.03
N GLU A 338 -28.48 4.38 18.48
CA GLU A 338 -28.55 4.78 19.90
C GLU A 338 -28.72 3.57 20.82
N GLU A 339 -29.38 2.50 20.35
CA GLU A 339 -29.52 1.22 21.07
C GLU A 339 -28.17 0.51 21.20
N TYR A 340 -27.36 0.44 20.13
CA TYR A 340 -25.99 -0.11 20.17
C TYR A 340 -25.15 0.56 21.27
N TYR A 341 -25.06 1.89 21.25
CA TYR A 341 -24.29 2.63 22.25
C TYR A 341 -24.87 2.53 23.65
N THR A 342 -26.20 2.41 23.79
CA THR A 342 -26.86 2.18 25.09
C THR A 342 -26.50 0.80 25.66
N LEU A 343 -26.46 -0.25 24.83
CA LEU A 343 -26.07 -1.60 25.24
C LEU A 343 -24.58 -1.65 25.64
N VAL A 344 -23.68 -1.07 24.83
CA VAL A 344 -22.25 -0.94 25.15
C VAL A 344 -22.04 -0.16 26.47
N ALA A 345 -22.71 0.98 26.64
CA ALA A 345 -22.62 1.77 27.88
C ALA A 345 -23.16 1.00 29.10
N THR A 346 -24.20 0.19 28.93
CA THR A 346 -24.74 -0.66 30.01
C THR A 346 -23.75 -1.77 30.39
N ALA A 347 -23.08 -2.41 29.42
CA ALA A 347 -22.03 -3.39 29.68
C ALA A 347 -20.82 -2.77 30.39
N LEU A 348 -20.35 -1.61 29.93
CA LEU A 348 -19.29 -0.84 30.59
C LEU A 348 -19.66 -0.48 32.02
N GLY A 349 -20.89 0.01 32.26
CA GLY A 349 -21.39 0.31 33.61
C GLY A 349 -21.51 -0.91 34.53
N CYS A 350 -21.83 -2.09 33.99
CA CYS A 350 -21.80 -3.34 34.75
C CYS A 350 -20.38 -3.68 35.21
N LEU A 351 -19.39 -3.61 34.32
CA LEU A 351 -17.97 -3.88 34.62
C LEU A 351 -17.38 -2.80 35.55
N GLU A 352 -17.72 -1.53 35.37
CA GLU A 352 -17.30 -0.44 36.25
C GLU A 352 -17.86 -0.64 37.67
N SER A 353 -19.15 -0.99 37.78
CA SER A 353 -19.80 -1.29 39.07
C SER A 353 -19.13 -2.46 39.78
N ILE A 354 -18.73 -3.52 39.06
CA ILE A 354 -17.92 -4.62 39.62
C ILE A 354 -16.61 -4.08 40.22
N LEU A 355 -15.87 -3.28 39.45
CA LEU A 355 -14.54 -2.81 39.80
C LEU A 355 -14.52 -1.73 40.90
N ASN A 356 -15.62 -1.00 41.10
CA ASN A 356 -15.72 0.06 42.10
C ASN A 356 -16.42 -0.39 43.39
N ASN A 357 -17.41 -1.29 43.33
CA ASN A 357 -18.27 -1.63 44.47
C ASN A 357 -17.92 -2.96 45.16
N PHE A 358 -17.20 -3.87 44.50
CA PHE A 358 -16.97 -5.23 45.00
C PHE A 358 -15.49 -5.56 45.22
N LYS A 359 -15.19 -6.36 46.25
CA LYS A 359 -13.84 -6.84 46.54
C LYS A 359 -13.57 -8.16 45.81
N LEU A 360 -12.99 -8.06 44.62
CA LEU A 360 -12.64 -9.22 43.81
C LEU A 360 -11.37 -9.95 44.32
N PRO A 361 -11.22 -11.25 44.03
CA PRO A 361 -9.91 -11.90 44.06
C PRO A 361 -8.97 -11.22 43.06
N PRO A 362 -7.68 -10.94 43.38
CA PRO A 362 -6.82 -10.11 42.55
C PRO A 362 -6.70 -10.54 41.08
N LEU A 363 -6.63 -11.85 40.79
CA LEU A 363 -6.57 -12.33 39.40
C LEU A 363 -7.83 -11.94 38.61
N ARG A 364 -9.00 -12.03 39.25
CA ARG A 364 -10.30 -11.64 38.67
C ARG A 364 -10.40 -10.12 38.51
N GLU A 365 -9.88 -9.34 39.46
CA GLU A 365 -9.81 -7.87 39.36
C GLU A 365 -8.97 -7.43 38.15
N ALA A 366 -7.81 -8.06 37.95
CA ALA A 366 -6.94 -7.81 36.80
C ALA A 366 -7.62 -8.19 35.47
N GLN A 367 -8.27 -9.36 35.40
CA GLN A 367 -8.98 -9.83 34.21
C GLN A 367 -10.17 -8.92 33.84
N VAL A 368 -11.01 -8.53 34.81
CA VAL A 368 -12.12 -7.60 34.59
C VAL A 368 -11.60 -6.20 34.21
N SER A 369 -10.49 -5.74 34.80
CA SER A 369 -9.87 -4.46 34.43
C SER A 369 -9.32 -4.43 33.01
N LEU A 370 -8.65 -5.51 32.56
CA LEU A 370 -8.19 -5.65 31.17
C LEU A 370 -9.37 -5.70 30.20
N ARG A 371 -10.44 -6.44 30.53
CA ARG A 371 -11.65 -6.51 29.72
C ARG A 371 -12.33 -5.15 29.58
N TYR A 372 -12.57 -4.45 30.68
CA TYR A 372 -13.17 -3.11 30.67
C TYR A 372 -12.35 -2.10 29.84
N ALA A 373 -11.03 -2.04 30.04
CA ALA A 373 -10.16 -1.17 29.23
C ALA A 373 -10.09 -1.57 27.76
N ARG A 374 -10.25 -2.86 27.43
CA ARG A 374 -10.35 -3.36 26.06
C ARG A 374 -11.65 -2.91 25.39
N ILE A 375 -12.79 -3.00 26.08
CA ILE A 375 -14.08 -2.52 25.56
C ILE A 375 -14.07 -1.00 25.37
N LEU A 376 -13.46 -0.24 26.29
CA LEU A 376 -13.27 1.20 26.09
C LEU A 376 -12.49 1.53 24.80
N TYR A 377 -11.45 0.75 24.47
CA TYR A 377 -10.70 0.91 23.22
C TYR A 377 -11.43 0.38 21.99
N GLU A 378 -12.12 -0.76 22.08
CA GLU A 378 -12.82 -1.41 20.94
C GLU A 378 -14.13 -0.72 20.55
N GLU A 379 -14.80 -0.05 21.49
CA GLU A 379 -16.17 0.46 21.33
C GLU A 379 -16.35 1.96 21.58
N THR A 380 -15.33 2.69 22.06
CA THR A 380 -15.45 4.12 22.40
C THR A 380 -14.19 4.92 22.04
N GLU A 381 -14.27 6.26 22.16
CA GLU A 381 -13.15 7.19 21.98
C GLU A 381 -12.50 7.60 23.33
N ASN A 382 -12.89 6.98 24.46
CA ASN A 382 -12.43 7.33 25.82
C ASN A 382 -10.99 6.87 26.12
N TYR A 383 -10.03 7.24 25.27
CA TYR A 383 -8.63 6.81 25.36
C TYR A 383 -7.95 7.20 26.70
N ASP A 384 -8.24 8.38 27.25
CA ASP A 384 -7.69 8.82 28.55
C ASP A 384 -8.19 7.97 29.74
N GLU A 385 -9.43 7.47 29.66
CA GLU A 385 -10.02 6.59 30.67
C GLU A 385 -9.39 5.19 30.62
N ALA A 386 -9.19 4.67 29.39
CA ALA A 386 -8.49 3.41 29.16
C ALA A 386 -7.01 3.49 29.58
N GLU A 387 -6.29 4.57 29.23
CA GLU A 387 -4.91 4.86 29.67
C GLU A 387 -4.82 4.91 31.21
N THR A 388 -5.78 5.59 31.86
CA THR A 388 -5.88 5.70 33.32
C THR A 388 -6.17 4.35 34.00
N ARG A 389 -7.09 3.54 33.45
CA ARG A 389 -7.40 2.21 34.00
C ARG A 389 -6.22 1.26 33.83
N LEU A 390 -5.60 1.22 32.64
CA LEU A 390 -4.49 0.31 32.36
C LEU A 390 -3.28 0.63 33.21
N THR A 391 -2.90 1.90 33.37
CA THR A 391 -1.76 2.31 34.21
C THR A 391 -1.91 1.76 35.65
N LYS A 392 -3.07 1.99 36.28
CA LYS A 392 -3.39 1.46 37.63
C LYS A 392 -3.39 -0.08 37.69
N SER A 393 -3.85 -0.72 36.61
CA SER A 393 -3.96 -2.18 36.53
C SER A 393 -2.61 -2.88 36.27
N ILE A 394 -1.69 -2.21 35.58
CA ILE A 394 -0.30 -2.66 35.37
C ILE A 394 0.45 -2.68 36.70
N GLU A 395 0.37 -1.61 37.50
CA GLU A 395 0.92 -1.55 38.86
C GLU A 395 0.31 -2.60 39.81
N PHE A 396 -0.96 -2.95 39.59
CA PHE A 396 -1.66 -3.99 40.35
C PHE A 396 -1.17 -5.40 39.96
N CYS A 397 -1.08 -5.69 38.66
CA CYS A 397 -0.54 -6.95 38.15
C CYS A 397 0.93 -7.16 38.57
N GLU A 398 1.73 -6.09 38.60
CA GLU A 398 3.11 -6.11 39.11
C GLU A 398 3.17 -6.52 40.59
N ARG A 399 2.39 -5.86 41.46
CA ARG A 399 2.32 -6.19 42.90
C ARG A 399 1.88 -7.63 43.16
N HIS A 400 0.95 -8.16 42.35
CA HIS A 400 0.46 -9.53 42.47
C HIS A 400 1.22 -10.57 41.61
N LYS A 401 2.26 -10.14 40.87
CA LYS A 401 3.09 -10.98 39.98
C LYS A 401 2.33 -11.67 38.84
N PHE A 402 1.24 -11.08 38.36
CA PHE A 402 0.52 -11.50 37.15
C PHE A 402 1.25 -11.01 35.90
N ILE A 403 2.43 -11.56 35.65
CA ILE A 403 3.37 -11.13 34.60
C ILE A 403 2.71 -11.09 33.22
N ASP A 404 1.93 -12.14 32.88
CA ASP A 404 1.29 -12.28 31.57
C ASP A 404 0.17 -11.24 31.36
N LEU A 405 -0.65 -10.98 32.39
CA LEU A 405 -1.66 -9.92 32.36
C LEU A 405 -1.04 -8.51 32.37
N LYS A 406 0.10 -8.32 33.05
CA LYS A 406 0.88 -7.06 32.96
C LYS A 406 1.25 -6.79 31.50
N TYR A 407 1.71 -7.80 30.77
CA TYR A 407 2.10 -7.66 29.36
C TYR A 407 0.92 -7.50 28.39
N GLU A 408 -0.20 -8.20 28.57
CA GLU A 408 -1.44 -7.92 27.81
C GLU A 408 -1.93 -6.47 28.01
N MET A 409 -1.93 -5.97 29.26
CA MET A 409 -2.31 -4.59 29.56
C MET A 409 -1.32 -3.57 28.98
N GLN A 410 -0.02 -3.83 29.07
CA GLN A 410 1.03 -2.99 28.49
C GLN A 410 0.96 -2.94 26.96
N LEU A 411 0.63 -4.06 26.30
CA LEU A 411 0.45 -4.11 24.86
C LEU A 411 -0.79 -3.31 24.42
N LEU A 412 -1.93 -3.45 25.12
CA LEU A 412 -3.13 -2.66 24.85
C LEU A 412 -2.89 -1.16 25.10
N LEU A 413 -2.21 -0.79 26.19
CA LEU A 413 -1.80 0.59 26.47
C LEU A 413 -0.95 1.16 25.34
N SER A 414 -0.04 0.37 24.75
CA SER A 414 0.77 0.81 23.62
C SER A 414 -0.04 1.10 22.35
N LYS A 415 -1.23 0.48 22.17
CA LYS A 415 -2.16 0.80 21.08
C LYS A 415 -2.88 2.12 21.33
N ILE A 416 -3.47 2.30 22.51
CA ILE A 416 -4.13 3.55 22.95
C ILE A 416 -3.17 4.75 22.89
N LEU A 417 -1.92 4.57 23.34
CA LEU A 417 -0.86 5.58 23.21
C LEU A 417 -0.42 5.81 21.76
N TYR A 418 -0.61 4.86 20.85
CA TYR A 418 -0.30 5.06 19.43
C TYR A 418 -1.37 5.92 18.76
N GLU A 419 -2.66 5.73 19.06
CA GLU A 419 -3.76 6.53 18.49
C GLU A 419 -3.60 8.05 18.73
N SER A 420 -3.02 8.43 19.87
CA SER A 420 -2.86 9.83 20.27
C SER A 420 -1.42 10.35 20.22
N LYS A 421 -0.43 9.48 20.47
CA LYS A 421 0.97 9.85 20.77
C LYS A 421 1.99 8.87 20.13
N PRO A 422 1.99 8.58 18.80
CA PRO A 422 2.80 7.50 18.19
C PRO A 422 4.27 7.41 18.63
N LYS A 423 4.97 8.55 18.68
CA LYS A 423 6.39 8.64 19.06
C LYS A 423 6.64 8.42 20.56
N ALA A 424 5.63 8.57 21.41
CA ALA A 424 5.67 8.15 22.80
C ALA A 424 5.46 6.63 22.91
N ALA A 425 4.46 6.08 22.20
CA ALA A 425 4.19 4.65 22.18
C ALA A 425 5.39 3.81 21.72
N LEU A 426 6.07 4.21 20.64
CA LEU A 426 7.30 3.55 20.17
C LEU A 426 8.42 3.58 21.22
N ARG A 427 8.59 4.69 21.94
CA ARG A 427 9.60 4.81 23.01
C ARG A 427 9.25 3.98 24.23
N ASP A 428 7.97 3.87 24.58
CA ASP A 428 7.52 3.03 25.69
C ASP A 428 7.64 1.54 25.35
N ILE A 429 7.29 1.13 24.12
CA ILE A 429 7.54 -0.24 23.65
C ILE A 429 9.02 -0.58 23.72
N GLN A 430 9.93 0.33 23.34
CA GLN A 430 11.37 0.07 23.48
C GLN A 430 11.78 -0.11 24.96
N ARG A 431 11.26 0.69 25.89
CA ARG A 431 11.47 0.48 27.35
C ARG A 431 10.98 -0.91 27.79
N MET A 432 9.77 -1.29 27.38
CA MET A 432 9.18 -2.58 27.73
C MET A 432 9.96 -3.75 27.11
N ILE A 433 10.45 -3.61 25.88
CA ILE A 433 11.35 -4.58 25.24
C ILE A 433 12.60 -4.82 26.09
N ASP A 434 13.24 -3.77 26.60
CA ASP A 434 14.47 -3.88 27.39
C ASP A 434 14.21 -4.53 28.77
N ASP A 435 13.09 -4.19 29.43
CA ASP A 435 12.63 -4.86 30.66
C ASP A 435 12.39 -6.36 30.43
N ILE A 436 11.64 -6.71 29.37
CA ILE A 436 11.30 -8.10 29.01
C ILE A 436 12.57 -8.88 28.59
N GLU A 437 13.56 -8.21 27.98
CA GLU A 437 14.85 -8.81 27.60
C GLU A 437 15.69 -9.17 28.84
N ALA A 438 15.62 -8.38 29.91
CA ALA A 438 16.25 -8.70 31.20
C ALA A 438 15.62 -9.93 31.87
N TYR A 439 14.29 -10.07 31.86
CA TYR A 439 13.58 -11.23 32.41
C TYR A 439 13.56 -12.47 31.48
N ARG A 440 14.02 -12.34 30.22
CA ARG A 440 14.09 -13.41 29.21
C ARG A 440 12.74 -14.03 28.81
N HIS A 441 11.65 -13.27 28.95
CA HIS A 441 10.29 -13.67 28.63
C HIS A 441 10.09 -13.75 27.09
N THR A 442 10.52 -14.87 26.51
CA THR A 442 10.84 -15.00 25.07
C THR A 442 9.63 -14.80 24.14
N VAL A 443 8.47 -15.38 24.46
CA VAL A 443 7.25 -15.17 23.64
C VAL A 443 6.80 -13.71 23.62
N TRP A 444 6.89 -13.01 24.75
CA TRP A 444 6.56 -11.58 24.84
C TRP A 444 7.63 -10.68 24.18
N LEU A 445 8.90 -11.11 24.11
CA LEU A 445 9.90 -10.46 23.26
C LEU A 445 9.54 -10.52 21.77
N TYR A 446 8.93 -11.61 21.29
CA TYR A 446 8.43 -11.63 19.91
C TYR A 446 7.28 -10.63 19.75
N ILE A 447 6.28 -10.67 20.62
CA ILE A 447 5.09 -9.81 20.53
C ILE A 447 5.45 -8.32 20.53
N PHE A 448 6.23 -7.82 21.50
CA PHE A 448 6.56 -6.40 21.57
C PHE A 448 7.50 -5.93 20.46
N ARG A 449 8.45 -6.77 20.00
CA ARG A 449 9.30 -6.43 18.84
C ARG A 449 8.51 -6.40 17.53
N LEU A 450 7.55 -7.32 17.36
CA LEU A 450 6.64 -7.32 16.22
C LEU A 450 5.71 -6.10 16.27
N GLN A 451 5.17 -5.74 17.44
CA GLN A 451 4.35 -4.53 17.62
C GLN A 451 5.14 -3.26 17.24
N HIS A 452 6.40 -3.14 17.68
CA HIS A 452 7.27 -2.04 17.28
C HIS A 452 7.48 -2.01 15.75
N ALA A 453 7.73 -3.16 15.11
CA ALA A 453 7.92 -3.22 13.67
C ALA A 453 6.65 -2.84 12.89
N MET A 454 5.47 -3.30 13.34
CA MET A 454 4.17 -2.95 12.73
C MET A 454 3.83 -1.46 12.89
N PHE A 455 4.11 -0.86 14.06
CA PHE A 455 3.93 0.59 14.25
C PHE A 455 4.88 1.43 13.39
N SER A 456 6.15 1.04 13.25
CA SER A 456 7.07 1.75 12.34
C SER A 456 6.69 1.60 10.86
N LEU A 457 6.08 0.47 10.46
CA LEU A 457 5.52 0.28 9.12
C LEU A 457 4.31 1.21 8.90
N ALA A 458 3.43 1.36 9.89
CA ALA A 458 2.26 2.22 9.82
C ALA A 458 2.57 3.73 9.93
N SER A 459 3.61 4.12 10.70
CA SER A 459 4.04 5.52 10.84
C SER A 459 4.82 6.06 9.63
N ALA A 460 5.28 5.19 8.73
CA ALA A 460 5.94 5.51 7.46
C ALA A 460 7.13 6.51 7.52
N SER A 461 7.70 6.76 8.70
CA SER A 461 8.79 7.73 8.86
C SER A 461 10.15 7.12 8.45
N PRO A 462 10.94 7.75 7.56
CA PRO A 462 12.19 7.16 7.07
C PRO A 462 13.21 6.77 8.16
N GLY A 463 13.22 7.46 9.30
CA GLY A 463 14.09 7.13 10.43
C GLY A 463 13.68 5.89 11.22
N GLU A 464 12.41 5.50 11.15
CA GLU A 464 11.83 4.41 11.96
C GLU A 464 12.00 3.04 11.28
N VAL A 465 12.13 3.01 9.95
CA VAL A 465 12.46 1.82 9.13
C VAL A 465 13.71 1.10 9.64
N HIS A 466 14.78 1.84 9.94
CA HIS A 466 16.03 1.27 10.47
C HIS A 466 15.87 0.74 11.90
N GLY A 467 14.98 1.33 12.70
CA GLY A 467 14.61 0.84 14.03
C GLY A 467 13.89 -0.51 13.94
N ALA A 468 12.85 -0.59 13.12
CA ALA A 468 12.10 -1.83 12.91
C ALA A 468 12.94 -2.97 12.32
N THR A 469 13.82 -2.68 11.36
CA THR A 469 14.77 -3.66 10.80
C THR A 469 15.58 -4.32 11.93
N LYS A 470 16.14 -3.53 12.86
CA LYS A 470 16.88 -4.04 14.03
C LYS A 470 16.04 -4.88 14.99
N GLN A 471 14.74 -4.60 15.14
CA GLN A 471 13.86 -5.45 15.94
C GLN A 471 13.63 -6.81 15.26
N LEU A 472 13.45 -6.82 13.93
CA LEU A 472 13.28 -8.03 13.11
C LEU A 472 14.57 -8.88 13.04
N GLU A 473 15.74 -8.24 13.03
CA GLU A 473 17.04 -8.92 13.21
C GLU A 473 17.16 -9.58 14.60
N LYS A 474 16.78 -8.87 15.67
CA LYS A 474 16.74 -9.44 17.03
C LYS A 474 15.73 -10.60 17.15
N ILE A 475 14.55 -10.51 16.52
CA ILE A 475 13.59 -11.64 16.42
C ILE A 475 14.24 -12.81 15.67
N THR A 476 14.87 -12.55 14.53
CA THR A 476 15.57 -13.57 13.72
C THR A 476 16.62 -14.35 14.52
N TYR A 477 17.41 -13.66 15.34
CA TYR A 477 18.38 -14.31 16.23
C TYR A 477 17.69 -15.16 17.32
N LEU A 478 16.71 -14.59 18.01
CA LEU A 478 16.00 -15.25 19.12
C LEU A 478 15.16 -16.46 18.65
N ALA A 479 14.53 -16.37 17.48
CA ALA A 479 13.78 -17.47 16.85
C ALA A 479 14.71 -18.64 16.48
N ARG A 480 15.91 -18.37 15.94
CA ARG A 480 16.92 -19.41 15.65
C ARG A 480 17.40 -20.13 16.92
N GLN A 481 17.52 -19.44 18.05
CA GLN A 481 17.90 -20.07 19.33
C GLN A 481 16.82 -20.99 19.90
N ASN A 482 15.55 -20.66 19.68
CA ASN A 482 14.41 -21.43 20.17
C ASN A 482 13.85 -22.45 19.16
N SER A 483 14.33 -22.42 17.92
CA SER A 483 13.88 -23.21 16.76
C SER A 483 12.48 -22.82 16.22
N ASP A 484 12.01 -21.61 16.53
CA ASP A 484 10.71 -21.07 16.14
C ASP A 484 10.68 -20.65 14.65
N SER A 485 10.61 -21.65 13.77
CA SER A 485 10.77 -21.46 12.33
C SER A 485 9.66 -20.62 11.70
N ALA A 486 8.43 -20.70 12.22
CA ALA A 486 7.31 -19.88 11.77
C ALA A 486 7.49 -18.40 12.15
N VAL A 487 7.97 -18.10 13.36
CA VAL A 487 8.31 -16.73 13.79
C VAL A 487 9.44 -16.15 12.93
N LEU A 488 10.45 -16.97 12.62
CA LEU A 488 11.55 -16.57 11.74
C LEU A 488 11.07 -16.25 10.32
N ALA A 489 10.16 -17.06 9.75
CA ALA A 489 9.55 -16.80 8.45
C ALA A 489 8.67 -15.54 8.47
N PHE A 490 7.79 -15.40 9.46
CA PHE A 490 6.91 -14.24 9.61
C PHE A 490 7.70 -12.92 9.78
N ALA A 491 8.74 -12.92 10.60
CA ALA A 491 9.63 -11.76 10.77
C ALA A 491 10.36 -11.40 9.47
N ALA A 492 10.80 -12.38 8.68
CA ALA A 492 11.43 -12.16 7.38
C ALA A 492 10.45 -11.63 6.31
N VAL A 493 9.16 -11.99 6.37
CA VAL A 493 8.13 -11.43 5.47
C VAL A 493 7.72 -10.01 5.89
N LEU A 494 7.69 -9.70 7.18
CA LEU A 494 7.56 -8.31 7.66
C LEU A 494 8.78 -7.45 7.29
N GLU A 495 9.98 -8.01 7.34
CA GLU A 495 11.22 -7.36 6.86
C GLU A 495 11.13 -7.05 5.35
N ALA A 496 10.56 -7.99 4.57
CA ALA A 496 10.32 -7.80 3.15
C ALA A 496 9.31 -6.66 2.86
N LEU A 497 8.18 -6.62 3.57
CA LEU A 497 7.19 -5.54 3.47
C LEU A 497 7.79 -4.18 3.86
N LEU A 498 8.58 -4.14 4.94
CA LEU A 498 9.25 -2.94 5.41
C LEU A 498 10.26 -2.40 4.40
N HIS A 499 11.03 -3.27 3.73
CA HIS A 499 11.90 -2.86 2.63
C HIS A 499 11.12 -2.41 1.39
N LEU A 500 10.01 -3.08 1.05
CA LEU A 500 9.16 -2.71 -0.09
C LEU A 500 8.50 -1.33 0.12
N SER A 501 8.19 -0.98 1.37
CA SER A 501 7.62 0.31 1.77
C SER A 501 8.61 1.50 1.74
N SER A 502 9.90 1.23 1.48
CA SER A 502 11.01 2.20 1.61
C SER A 502 11.44 2.81 0.27
N SER A 503 11.69 4.12 0.26
CA SER A 503 12.30 4.89 -0.85
C SER A 503 13.81 4.66 -1.02
N SER A 504 14.28 3.44 -0.75
CA SER A 504 15.69 3.06 -0.95
C SER A 504 15.91 2.53 -2.36
N HIS A 505 16.99 2.95 -3.03
CA HIS A 505 17.41 2.34 -4.31
C HIS A 505 17.74 0.84 -4.16
N GLU A 506 18.02 0.36 -2.94
CA GLU A 506 18.25 -1.07 -2.64
C GLU A 506 16.97 -1.79 -2.19
N ALA A 507 15.82 -1.10 -2.05
CA ALA A 507 14.56 -1.61 -1.49
C ALA A 507 14.18 -2.99 -2.05
N VAL A 508 14.07 -3.13 -3.38
CA VAL A 508 13.67 -4.39 -4.01
C VAL A 508 14.69 -5.51 -3.77
N THR A 509 15.98 -5.21 -3.78
CA THR A 509 17.03 -6.22 -3.50
C THR A 509 16.99 -6.67 -2.04
N ALA A 510 16.74 -5.75 -1.11
CA ALA A 510 16.54 -6.06 0.31
C ALA A 510 15.25 -6.88 0.53
N THR A 511 14.13 -6.50 -0.11
CA THR A 511 12.87 -7.25 -0.09
C THR A 511 13.03 -8.68 -0.63
N GLN A 512 13.65 -8.86 -1.79
CA GLN A 512 13.93 -10.19 -2.35
C GLN A 512 14.87 -11.01 -1.44
N THR A 513 15.86 -10.37 -0.81
CA THR A 513 16.75 -11.02 0.17
C THR A 513 16.00 -11.46 1.42
N ALA A 514 15.06 -10.65 1.92
CA ALA A 514 14.21 -10.96 3.05
C ALA A 514 13.23 -12.12 2.72
N LEU A 515 12.57 -12.08 1.55
CA LEU A 515 11.75 -13.19 1.05
C LEU A 515 12.56 -14.48 0.88
N ALA A 516 13.82 -14.42 0.47
CA ALA A 516 14.69 -15.59 0.39
C ALA A 516 14.97 -16.23 1.77
N LYS A 517 15.05 -15.42 2.85
CA LYS A 517 15.12 -15.95 4.23
C LYS A 517 13.86 -16.72 4.61
N ALA A 518 12.69 -16.24 4.19
CA ALA A 518 11.40 -16.88 4.47
C ALA A 518 11.19 -18.16 3.63
N ARG A 519 11.40 -18.10 2.31
CA ARG A 519 11.29 -19.24 1.39
C ARG A 519 12.28 -20.37 1.71
N ALA A 520 13.45 -20.07 2.29
CA ALA A 520 14.37 -21.08 2.81
C ALA A 520 13.76 -21.96 3.95
N LEU A 521 12.62 -21.57 4.52
CA LEU A 521 11.90 -22.28 5.57
C LEU A 521 10.57 -22.89 5.09
N GLN A 522 10.22 -22.75 3.80
CA GLN A 522 8.90 -23.17 3.27
C GLN A 522 8.61 -24.68 3.38
N LEU A 523 9.65 -25.50 3.55
CA LEU A 523 9.55 -26.96 3.76
C LEU A 523 9.55 -27.34 5.27
N ASN A 524 9.43 -26.37 6.17
CA ASN A 524 9.21 -26.62 7.58
C ASN A 524 7.71 -26.79 7.86
N PRO A 525 7.25 -27.86 8.52
CA PRO A 525 5.81 -28.09 8.74
C PRO A 525 5.07 -26.97 9.49
N ASP A 526 5.74 -26.20 10.35
CA ASP A 526 5.13 -25.04 11.04
C ASP A 526 5.05 -23.78 10.16
N VAL A 527 5.65 -23.78 8.96
CA VAL A 527 5.55 -22.75 7.92
C VAL A 527 4.63 -23.21 6.78
N GLU A 528 4.86 -24.42 6.27
CA GLU A 528 4.10 -25.08 5.19
C GLU A 528 2.58 -25.10 5.46
N THR A 529 2.18 -25.27 6.72
CA THR A 529 0.77 -25.32 7.13
C THR A 529 0.08 -23.95 7.22
N ASN A 530 0.77 -22.84 6.95
CA ASN A 530 0.23 -21.47 7.02
C ASN A 530 0.03 -20.87 5.60
N PRO A 531 -1.16 -21.06 4.98
CA PRO A 531 -1.42 -20.58 3.62
C PRO A 531 -1.45 -19.05 3.52
N GLN A 532 -1.85 -18.35 4.60
CA GLN A 532 -1.86 -16.89 4.65
C GLN A 532 -0.46 -16.29 4.44
N LEU A 533 0.56 -16.89 5.06
CA LEU A 533 1.97 -16.48 4.90
C LEU A 533 2.49 -16.81 3.49
N THR A 534 2.05 -17.93 2.91
CA THR A 534 2.45 -18.36 1.56
C THR A 534 1.97 -17.39 0.47
N ILE A 535 0.67 -17.05 0.43
CA ILE A 535 0.16 -16.09 -0.56
C ILE A 535 0.73 -14.67 -0.37
N LEU A 536 1.01 -14.27 0.88
CA LEU A 536 1.65 -12.99 1.18
C LEU A 536 3.05 -12.87 0.54
N MET A 537 3.86 -13.93 0.54
CA MET A 537 5.17 -13.93 -0.13
C MET A 537 5.05 -13.69 -1.63
N GLU A 538 4.04 -14.28 -2.29
CA GLU A 538 3.85 -14.14 -3.75
C GLU A 538 3.30 -12.77 -4.15
N PHE A 539 2.46 -12.12 -3.33
CA PHE A 539 2.08 -10.73 -3.53
C PHE A 539 3.30 -9.79 -3.48
N ILE A 540 4.20 -9.96 -2.50
CA ILE A 540 5.40 -9.13 -2.33
C ILE A 540 6.40 -9.36 -3.49
N ASP A 541 6.61 -10.61 -3.92
CA ASP A 541 7.55 -10.93 -5.00
C ASP A 541 7.04 -10.49 -6.39
N LEU A 542 5.72 -10.49 -6.59
CA LEU A 542 5.10 -9.87 -7.75
C LEU A 542 5.26 -8.34 -7.73
N ALA A 543 5.01 -7.68 -6.58
CA ALA A 543 5.19 -6.23 -6.41
C ALA A 543 6.64 -5.79 -6.74
N CYS A 544 7.64 -6.52 -6.24
CA CYS A 544 9.05 -6.32 -6.59
C CYS A 544 9.29 -6.26 -8.11
N SER A 545 8.65 -7.16 -8.85
CA SER A 545 8.83 -7.29 -10.30
C SER A 545 8.15 -6.17 -11.08
N VAL A 546 7.00 -5.68 -10.58
CA VAL A 546 6.32 -4.49 -11.10
C VAL A 546 7.16 -3.24 -10.86
N GLN A 547 7.69 -3.05 -9.65
CA GLN A 547 8.54 -1.90 -9.30
C GLN A 547 9.84 -1.89 -10.14
N GLU A 548 10.48 -3.04 -10.33
CA GLU A 548 11.61 -3.18 -11.26
C GLU A 548 11.24 -3.00 -12.74
N SER A 549 9.95 -2.93 -13.09
CA SER A 549 9.43 -2.95 -14.47
C SER A 549 9.85 -4.20 -15.27
N ASN A 550 10.10 -5.31 -14.59
CA ASN A 550 10.66 -6.54 -15.15
C ASN A 550 9.57 -7.45 -15.74
N ILE A 551 9.06 -7.09 -16.93
CA ILE A 551 7.91 -7.75 -17.58
C ILE A 551 7.97 -9.28 -17.56
N ALA A 552 9.14 -9.86 -17.85
CA ALA A 552 9.30 -11.31 -17.94
C ALA A 552 9.05 -11.98 -16.58
N GLN A 553 9.58 -11.40 -15.50
CA GLN A 553 9.28 -11.87 -14.14
C GLN A 553 7.84 -11.52 -13.73
N THR A 554 7.35 -10.33 -14.04
CA THR A 554 5.98 -9.89 -13.71
C THR A 554 4.91 -10.81 -14.31
N GLU A 555 5.08 -11.29 -15.55
CA GLU A 555 4.15 -12.28 -16.11
C GLU A 555 4.34 -13.69 -15.52
N ALA A 556 5.58 -14.11 -15.22
CA ALA A 556 5.83 -15.41 -14.60
C ALA A 556 5.26 -15.49 -13.18
N LYS A 557 5.62 -14.54 -12.30
CA LYS A 557 5.19 -14.50 -10.90
C LYS A 557 3.70 -14.28 -10.73
N ARG A 558 3.02 -13.58 -11.65
CA ARG A 558 1.53 -13.54 -11.63
C ARG A 558 0.91 -14.92 -11.83
N LYS A 559 1.49 -15.80 -12.66
CA LYS A 559 0.95 -17.16 -12.86
C LYS A 559 1.13 -18.00 -11.60
N ILE A 560 2.32 -17.93 -10.99
CA ILE A 560 2.60 -18.55 -9.68
C ILE A 560 1.64 -18.02 -8.61
N MET A 561 1.44 -16.71 -8.53
CA MET A 561 0.47 -16.09 -7.61
C MET A 561 -0.97 -16.58 -7.86
N HIS A 562 -1.40 -16.75 -9.12
CA HIS A 562 -2.72 -17.33 -9.43
C HIS A 562 -2.85 -18.78 -8.98
N GLU A 563 -1.82 -19.60 -9.18
CA GLU A 563 -1.78 -21.00 -8.74
C GLU A 563 -1.84 -21.07 -7.20
N VAL A 564 -0.95 -20.35 -6.52
CA VAL A 564 -0.85 -20.29 -5.05
C VAL A 564 -2.08 -19.67 -4.40
N LEU A 565 -2.75 -18.68 -5.01
CA LEU A 565 -3.92 -17.99 -4.45
C LEU A 565 -5.07 -18.97 -4.19
N TYR A 566 -5.48 -19.72 -5.21
CA TYR A 566 -6.61 -20.64 -5.08
C TYR A 566 -6.27 -21.87 -4.24
N GLU A 567 -5.04 -22.36 -4.30
CA GLU A 567 -4.55 -23.40 -3.38
C GLU A 567 -4.57 -22.93 -1.92
N SER A 568 -4.15 -21.69 -1.66
CA SER A 568 -4.12 -21.10 -0.31
C SER A 568 -5.53 -20.88 0.24
N VAL A 569 -6.44 -20.28 -0.55
CA VAL A 569 -7.83 -20.01 -0.14
C VAL A 569 -8.61 -21.31 0.10
N ALA A 570 -8.34 -22.37 -0.68
CA ALA A 570 -8.94 -23.69 -0.48
C ALA A 570 -8.27 -24.52 0.64
N HIS A 571 -7.14 -24.08 1.19
CA HIS A 571 -6.38 -24.87 2.17
C HIS A 571 -7.11 -25.00 3.50
N SER A 572 -7.24 -26.22 4.01
CA SER A 572 -7.99 -26.53 5.25
C SER A 572 -7.45 -25.88 6.52
N GLY A 573 -6.21 -25.35 6.48
CA GLY A 573 -5.64 -24.54 7.57
C GLY A 573 -6.16 -23.09 7.63
N TRP A 574 -6.78 -22.58 6.55
CA TRP A 574 -7.31 -21.21 6.52
C TRP A 574 -8.65 -21.12 7.24
N ARG A 575 -8.63 -20.47 8.39
CA ARG A 575 -9.81 -20.24 9.24
C ARG A 575 -10.49 -18.91 8.91
N ASP A 576 -11.82 -18.91 8.97
CA ASP A 576 -12.66 -17.76 8.65
C ASP A 576 -12.97 -16.92 9.90
N ASP A 577 -12.01 -16.84 10.83
CA ASP A 577 -12.11 -16.10 12.09
C ASP A 577 -11.30 -14.79 12.09
N GLY A 578 -10.72 -14.39 10.95
CA GLY A 578 -10.00 -13.12 10.80
C GLY A 578 -8.61 -13.09 11.45
N PHE A 579 -8.02 -14.24 11.77
CA PHE A 579 -6.68 -14.32 12.38
C PHE A 579 -5.69 -15.17 11.57
N ILE A 580 -4.44 -14.73 11.54
CA ILE A 580 -3.29 -15.58 11.20
C ILE A 580 -2.67 -16.12 12.50
N TYR A 581 -2.32 -17.41 12.47
CA TYR A 581 -1.80 -18.14 13.61
C TYR A 581 -0.35 -18.55 13.34
N ILE A 582 0.60 -18.02 14.11
CA ILE A 582 2.04 -18.30 13.95
C ILE A 582 2.48 -19.26 15.07
N PRO A 583 2.83 -20.54 14.77
CA PRO A 583 3.29 -21.49 15.77
C PRO A 583 4.52 -21.02 16.56
N VAL A 584 4.53 -21.30 17.87
CA VAL A 584 5.70 -21.11 18.74
C VAL A 584 5.97 -22.36 19.59
N SER A 585 7.24 -22.62 19.83
CA SER A 585 7.72 -23.73 20.64
C SER A 585 7.36 -23.57 22.11
N LYS A 586 7.25 -24.70 22.82
CA LYS A 586 7.11 -24.71 24.29
C LYS A 586 8.30 -24.05 25.01
N ARG A 587 9.43 -23.83 24.30
CA ARG A 587 10.62 -23.16 24.82
C ARG A 587 10.41 -21.65 24.93
N ALA A 588 9.74 -21.03 23.96
CA ALA A 588 9.43 -19.60 23.98
C ALA A 588 8.46 -19.21 25.12
N ILE A 589 7.59 -20.13 25.55
CA ILE A 589 6.63 -19.98 26.66
C ILE A 589 7.29 -20.21 28.03
N ALA A 590 8.47 -20.84 28.08
CA ALA A 590 9.07 -21.31 29.33
C ALA A 590 9.36 -20.16 30.32
N GLY A 591 8.91 -20.33 31.57
CA GLY A 591 9.04 -19.33 32.64
C GLY A 591 7.80 -18.44 32.84
N ILE A 592 6.79 -18.53 31.97
CA ILE A 592 5.58 -17.69 32.03
C ILE A 592 4.35 -18.58 32.28
N GLN A 593 3.52 -18.20 33.25
CA GLN A 593 2.18 -18.76 33.40
C GLN A 593 1.21 -17.93 32.57
N LEU A 594 0.71 -18.49 31.47
CA LEU A 594 -0.30 -17.84 30.63
C LEU A 594 -1.59 -17.65 31.43
N GLN A 595 -2.11 -16.42 31.45
CA GLN A 595 -3.30 -15.98 32.18
C GLN A 595 -4.17 -15.04 31.34
N GLY A 596 -3.62 -14.43 30.29
CA GLY A 596 -4.35 -13.83 29.19
C GLY A 596 -4.66 -14.87 28.11
N HIS A 597 -5.87 -14.80 27.54
CA HIS A 597 -6.29 -15.62 26.40
C HIS A 597 -6.33 -14.80 25.09
N GLY A 598 -5.45 -13.80 24.98
CA GLY A 598 -5.40 -12.84 23.88
C GLY A 598 -4.39 -13.20 22.78
N HIS A 599 -3.18 -12.67 22.91
CA HIS A 599 -2.15 -12.69 21.87
C HIS A 599 -1.33 -14.00 21.83
N ILE A 600 -1.52 -14.86 22.83
CA ILE A 600 -0.94 -16.21 22.93
C ILE A 600 -2.08 -17.19 23.20
N ILE A 601 -2.19 -18.26 22.41
CA ILE A 601 -3.16 -19.33 22.62
C ILE A 601 -2.52 -20.71 22.65
N GLU A 602 -3.09 -21.62 23.44
CA GLU A 602 -2.79 -23.06 23.37
C GLU A 602 -3.92 -23.79 22.62
N ARG A 603 -3.57 -24.60 21.61
CA ARG A 603 -4.49 -25.51 20.93
C ARG A 603 -3.78 -26.84 20.69
N ASN A 604 -4.41 -27.95 21.08
CA ASN A 604 -3.89 -29.32 20.93
C ASN A 604 -2.45 -29.51 21.46
N GLY A 605 -2.08 -28.79 22.53
CA GLY A 605 -0.73 -28.85 23.09
C GLY A 605 0.35 -28.13 22.26
N LYS A 606 0.00 -27.39 21.21
CA LYS A 606 0.86 -26.39 20.54
C LYS A 606 0.47 -24.98 20.98
N TYR A 607 1.44 -24.06 20.95
CA TYR A 607 1.21 -22.63 21.21
C TYR A 607 1.29 -21.83 19.91
N PHE A 608 0.52 -20.75 19.84
CA PHE A 608 0.46 -19.87 18.66
C PHE A 608 0.40 -18.40 19.11
N LEU A 609 1.10 -17.54 18.36
CA LEU A 609 0.85 -16.10 18.36
C LEU A 609 -0.32 -15.79 17.41
N THR A 610 -1.18 -14.86 17.80
CA THR A 610 -2.35 -14.41 17.02
C THR A 610 -2.17 -12.98 16.52
N PHE A 611 -2.48 -12.76 15.24
CA PHE A 611 -2.53 -11.43 14.63
C PHE A 611 -3.79 -11.32 13.77
N SER A 612 -4.47 -10.17 13.80
CA SER A 612 -5.58 -9.89 12.88
C SER A 612 -5.10 -9.99 11.43
N TRP A 613 -5.89 -10.60 10.57
CA TRP A 613 -5.52 -10.89 9.18
C TRP A 613 -6.73 -10.80 8.23
N LEU A 614 -6.43 -10.72 6.94
CA LEU A 614 -7.41 -10.67 5.87
C LEU A 614 -8.21 -11.98 5.74
N GLY A 615 -9.52 -11.85 5.52
CA GLY A 615 -10.40 -12.96 5.16
C GLY A 615 -10.13 -13.48 3.73
N LYS A 616 -10.67 -14.66 3.41
CA LYS A 616 -10.50 -15.31 2.10
C LYS A 616 -10.89 -14.39 0.94
N GLU A 617 -12.09 -13.82 0.97
CA GLU A 617 -12.61 -12.93 -0.07
C GLU A 617 -11.75 -11.67 -0.25
N GLN A 618 -11.24 -11.10 0.85
CA GLN A 618 -10.34 -9.93 0.81
C GLN A 618 -9.02 -10.26 0.11
N VAL A 619 -8.49 -11.46 0.31
CA VAL A 619 -7.28 -11.95 -0.37
C VAL A 619 -7.54 -12.28 -1.83
N GLU A 620 -8.72 -12.80 -2.19
CA GLU A 620 -9.12 -12.96 -3.60
C GLU A 620 -9.24 -11.60 -4.31
N ALA A 621 -9.82 -10.59 -3.66
CA ALA A 621 -9.90 -9.22 -4.19
C ALA A 621 -8.50 -8.60 -4.38
N LEU A 622 -7.57 -8.78 -3.44
CA LEU A 622 -6.16 -8.41 -3.64
C LEU A 622 -5.52 -9.20 -4.79
N GLY A 623 -5.84 -10.48 -4.94
CA GLY A 623 -5.45 -11.30 -6.09
C GLY A 623 -5.86 -10.65 -7.42
N PHE A 624 -7.11 -10.20 -7.55
CA PHE A 624 -7.57 -9.42 -8.71
C PHE A 624 -6.83 -8.09 -8.88
N LEU A 625 -6.55 -7.37 -7.79
CA LEU A 625 -5.84 -6.09 -7.81
C LEU A 625 -4.40 -6.23 -8.34
N PHE A 626 -3.62 -7.14 -7.75
CA PHE A 626 -2.26 -7.46 -8.21
C PHE A 626 -2.25 -8.01 -9.66
N SER A 627 -3.31 -8.71 -10.06
CA SER A 627 -3.47 -9.20 -11.45
C SER A 627 -3.70 -8.08 -12.46
N ALA A 628 -4.50 -7.07 -12.07
CA ALA A 628 -4.79 -5.90 -12.87
C ALA A 628 -3.55 -5.03 -13.06
N ASP A 629 -2.93 -4.60 -11.97
CA ASP A 629 -1.77 -3.69 -11.95
C ASP A 629 -0.61 -4.27 -12.79
N SER A 630 -0.24 -5.52 -12.53
CA SER A 630 0.76 -6.27 -13.30
C SER A 630 0.40 -6.52 -14.78
N ALA A 631 -0.78 -6.11 -15.25
CA ALA A 631 -1.22 -6.18 -16.66
C ALA A 631 -1.34 -4.81 -17.35
N VAL A 632 -1.42 -3.70 -16.61
CA VAL A 632 -1.75 -2.36 -17.18
C VAL A 632 -0.85 -1.98 -18.36
N TYR A 633 0.46 -2.23 -18.26
CA TYR A 633 1.46 -1.86 -19.28
C TYR A 633 1.15 -2.35 -20.71
N LYS A 634 0.36 -3.43 -20.85
CA LYS A 634 -0.03 -4.02 -22.14
C LYS A 634 -1.53 -4.08 -22.39
N ASN A 635 -2.34 -3.44 -21.55
CA ASN A 635 -3.80 -3.63 -21.52
C ASN A 635 -4.53 -3.31 -22.85
N GLY A 636 -4.04 -2.35 -23.65
CA GLY A 636 -4.56 -2.11 -25.01
C GLY A 636 -4.26 -3.25 -25.99
N ALA A 637 -3.14 -3.95 -25.80
CA ALA A 637 -2.61 -4.94 -26.72
C ALA A 637 -2.98 -6.40 -26.38
N ASP A 638 -3.47 -6.69 -25.16
CA ASP A 638 -3.95 -8.01 -24.73
C ASP A 638 -5.48 -8.12 -24.61
N GLY A 639 -6.20 -7.14 -25.16
CA GLY A 639 -7.66 -7.15 -25.25
C GLY A 639 -8.37 -6.77 -23.94
N GLY A 640 -7.81 -5.80 -23.22
CA GLY A 640 -8.39 -5.27 -21.98
C GLY A 640 -8.25 -6.23 -20.80
N LYS A 641 -7.11 -6.93 -20.65
CA LYS A 641 -6.98 -7.92 -19.58
C LYS A 641 -6.91 -7.28 -18.20
N ALA A 642 -6.30 -6.11 -18.06
CA ALA A 642 -6.30 -5.37 -16.79
C ALA A 642 -7.71 -4.87 -16.46
N GLU A 643 -8.44 -4.31 -17.43
CA GLU A 643 -9.85 -3.92 -17.26
C GLU A 643 -10.71 -5.06 -16.71
N LYS A 644 -10.60 -6.28 -17.26
CA LYS A 644 -11.37 -7.44 -16.78
C LYS A 644 -11.05 -7.81 -15.33
N PHE A 645 -9.78 -7.77 -14.94
CA PHE A 645 -9.40 -8.00 -13.54
C PHE A 645 -9.94 -6.91 -12.61
N ILE A 646 -9.98 -5.65 -13.07
CA ILE A 646 -10.58 -4.53 -12.32
C ILE A 646 -12.10 -4.66 -12.22
N GLU A 647 -12.78 -5.03 -13.31
CA GLU A 647 -14.24 -5.25 -13.35
C GLU A 647 -14.66 -6.39 -12.41
N HIS A 648 -13.93 -7.52 -12.41
CA HIS A 648 -14.17 -8.61 -11.46
C HIS A 648 -13.86 -8.21 -10.02
N GLY A 649 -12.73 -7.53 -9.77
CA GLY A 649 -12.35 -7.04 -8.44
C GLY A 649 -13.35 -6.07 -7.84
N LEU A 650 -13.77 -5.04 -8.61
CA LEU A 650 -14.83 -4.11 -8.21
C LEU A 650 -16.17 -4.82 -7.98
N SER A 651 -16.51 -5.83 -8.79
CA SER A 651 -17.75 -6.59 -8.59
C SER A 651 -17.72 -7.45 -7.33
N LEU A 652 -16.54 -7.91 -6.89
CA LEU A 652 -16.37 -8.64 -5.63
C LEU A 652 -16.45 -7.68 -4.44
N VAL A 653 -15.66 -6.61 -4.44
CA VAL A 653 -15.63 -5.60 -3.35
C VAL A 653 -17.01 -4.96 -3.13
N ARG A 654 -17.78 -4.71 -4.19
CA ARG A 654 -19.16 -4.19 -4.11
C ARG A 654 -20.23 -5.24 -3.81
N SER A 655 -19.87 -6.53 -3.80
CA SER A 655 -20.77 -7.59 -3.33
C SER A 655 -20.67 -7.80 -1.82
N TRP A 656 -19.59 -7.31 -1.19
CA TRP A 656 -19.50 -7.21 0.25
C TRP A 656 -20.55 -6.19 0.75
N GLY A 657 -21.37 -6.64 1.71
CA GLY A 657 -22.28 -5.75 2.43
C GLY A 657 -21.52 -4.77 3.32
N GLN A 658 -22.25 -4.02 4.15
CA GLN A 658 -21.62 -3.27 5.24
C GLN A 658 -20.97 -4.24 6.23
N PRO A 659 -19.75 -3.92 6.74
CA PRO A 659 -19.06 -4.77 7.71
C PRO A 659 -19.89 -5.06 8.98
N SER A 660 -19.67 -6.23 9.56
CA SER A 660 -20.43 -6.68 10.73
C SER A 660 -19.83 -6.16 12.05
N LEU A 661 -20.70 -5.66 12.91
CA LEU A 661 -20.39 -5.25 14.29
C LEU A 661 -20.04 -6.43 15.21
N ALA A 662 -20.08 -7.68 14.74
CA ALA A 662 -19.76 -8.89 15.51
C ALA A 662 -18.37 -8.86 16.20
N ALA A 663 -17.42 -8.10 15.64
CA ALA A 663 -16.07 -7.92 16.18
C ALA A 663 -15.86 -6.61 16.97
N GLY A 664 -16.92 -5.86 17.23
CA GLY A 664 -16.88 -4.52 17.84
C GLY A 664 -16.70 -3.37 16.84
N TYR A 665 -17.02 -2.16 17.28
CA TYR A 665 -17.07 -0.96 16.45
C TYR A 665 -15.76 -0.67 15.72
N GLN A 666 -14.63 -0.61 16.44
CA GLN A 666 -13.33 -0.30 15.83
C GLN A 666 -12.95 -1.31 14.74
N GLN A 667 -13.18 -2.61 14.95
CA GLN A 667 -12.82 -3.62 13.96
C GLN A 667 -13.74 -3.57 12.73
N SER A 668 -15.02 -3.24 12.93
CA SER A 668 -15.98 -3.00 11.83
C SER A 668 -15.63 -1.73 11.04
N HIS A 669 -15.26 -0.64 11.71
CA HIS A 669 -14.88 0.63 11.08
C HIS A 669 -13.58 0.50 10.27
N ASN A 670 -12.58 -0.19 10.81
CA ASN A 670 -11.34 -0.49 10.08
C ASN A 670 -11.58 -1.38 8.85
N ALA A 671 -12.56 -2.29 8.91
CA ALA A 671 -12.96 -3.10 7.75
C ALA A 671 -13.67 -2.26 6.66
N ASP A 672 -14.49 -1.28 7.05
CA ASP A 672 -15.19 -0.34 6.15
C ASP A 672 -14.18 0.58 5.44
N ILE A 673 -13.23 1.15 6.20
CA ILE A 673 -12.10 1.91 5.64
C ILE A 673 -11.30 1.05 4.65
N PHE A 674 -10.98 -0.21 4.99
CA PHE A 674 -10.26 -1.11 4.09
C PHE A 674 -11.04 -1.38 2.79
N GLN A 675 -12.36 -1.59 2.88
CA GLN A 675 -13.23 -1.83 1.72
C GLN A 675 -13.31 -0.61 0.79
N GLU A 676 -13.55 0.59 1.33
CA GLU A 676 -13.57 1.84 0.55
C GLU A 676 -12.20 2.17 -0.07
N LEU A 677 -11.09 1.95 0.65
CA LEU A 677 -9.74 2.16 0.09
C LEU A 677 -9.38 1.14 -0.98
N LEU A 678 -9.85 -0.11 -0.86
CA LEU A 678 -9.64 -1.14 -1.88
C LEU A 678 -10.47 -0.85 -3.15
N GLU A 679 -11.72 -0.43 -3.02
CA GLU A 679 -12.49 0.08 -4.17
C GLU A 679 -11.79 1.30 -4.81
N ALA A 680 -11.38 2.29 -4.01
CA ALA A 680 -10.68 3.47 -4.52
C ALA A 680 -9.43 3.09 -5.32
N GLN A 681 -8.64 2.12 -4.85
CA GLN A 681 -7.44 1.63 -5.55
C GLN A 681 -7.77 0.95 -6.90
N PHE A 682 -8.85 0.17 -6.97
CA PHE A 682 -9.35 -0.35 -8.25
C PHE A 682 -9.84 0.77 -9.18
N LEU A 683 -10.56 1.77 -8.65
CA LEU A 683 -11.04 2.92 -9.42
C LEU A 683 -9.87 3.79 -9.93
N PHE A 684 -8.78 3.94 -9.17
CA PHE A 684 -7.56 4.61 -9.66
C PHE A 684 -6.99 3.90 -10.88
N LEU A 685 -6.77 2.58 -10.81
CA LEU A 685 -6.29 1.77 -11.94
C LEU A 685 -7.23 1.90 -13.15
N LEU A 686 -8.55 1.87 -12.92
CA LEU A 686 -9.54 2.08 -13.99
C LEU A 686 -9.43 3.47 -14.60
N CYS A 687 -9.31 4.52 -13.79
CA CYS A 687 -9.21 5.90 -14.25
C CYS A 687 -7.94 6.13 -15.09
N PHE A 688 -6.78 5.59 -14.67
CA PHE A 688 -5.55 5.60 -15.47
C PHE A 688 -5.73 4.89 -16.82
N VAL A 689 -6.34 3.69 -16.84
CA VAL A 689 -6.60 2.95 -18.08
C VAL A 689 -7.60 3.68 -19.01
N LEU A 690 -8.63 4.32 -18.45
CA LEU A 690 -9.60 5.10 -19.22
C LEU A 690 -8.98 6.39 -19.80
N CYS A 691 -8.15 7.10 -19.04
CA CYS A 691 -7.36 8.24 -19.53
C CYS A 691 -6.41 7.79 -20.64
N ALA A 692 -5.72 6.66 -20.45
CA ALA A 692 -4.83 6.08 -21.44
C ALA A 692 -5.52 5.65 -22.74
N LYS A 693 -6.85 5.46 -22.75
CA LYS A 693 -7.65 5.18 -23.97
C LYS A 693 -8.39 6.40 -24.53
N GLY A 694 -8.17 7.59 -23.98
CA GLY A 694 -8.91 8.79 -24.36
C GLY A 694 -10.41 8.75 -24.00
N LEU A 695 -10.82 7.88 -23.07
CA LEU A 695 -12.22 7.68 -22.67
C LEU A 695 -12.66 8.69 -21.60
N TRP A 696 -12.40 9.98 -21.87
CA TRP A 696 -12.43 11.07 -20.90
C TRP A 696 -13.72 11.18 -20.08
N LYS A 697 -14.89 10.93 -20.67
CA LYS A 697 -16.17 10.94 -19.95
C LYS A 697 -16.20 9.89 -18.84
N LYS A 698 -15.89 8.63 -19.16
CA LYS A 698 -15.81 7.54 -18.17
C LYS A 698 -14.70 7.77 -17.16
N ALA A 699 -13.55 8.30 -17.61
CA ALA A 699 -12.45 8.64 -16.72
C ALA A 699 -12.89 9.67 -15.66
N LYS A 700 -13.63 10.71 -16.07
CA LYS A 700 -14.20 11.70 -15.16
C LYS A 700 -15.24 11.10 -14.22
N GLU A 701 -16.19 10.33 -14.74
CA GLU A 701 -17.20 9.63 -13.90
C GLU A 701 -16.54 8.73 -12.84
N THR A 702 -15.41 8.10 -13.18
CA THR A 702 -14.58 7.31 -12.26
C THR A 702 -13.87 8.20 -11.24
N LEU A 703 -13.28 9.32 -11.66
CA LEU A 703 -12.60 10.27 -10.77
C LEU A 703 -13.57 10.95 -9.79
N ASP A 704 -14.78 11.29 -10.25
CA ASP A 704 -15.85 11.85 -9.44
C ASP A 704 -16.38 10.84 -8.39
N ASN A 705 -16.19 9.53 -8.60
CA ASN A 705 -16.44 8.49 -7.58
C ASN A 705 -15.33 8.49 -6.52
N ILE A 706 -14.06 8.46 -6.94
CA ILE A 706 -12.89 8.51 -6.03
C ILE A 706 -12.94 9.78 -5.17
N GLY A 707 -13.37 10.91 -5.74
CA GLY A 707 -13.56 12.16 -5.01
C GLY A 707 -14.64 12.11 -3.91
N ARG A 708 -15.63 11.20 -4.02
CA ARG A 708 -16.63 10.96 -2.97
C ARG A 708 -16.04 10.13 -1.83
N THR A 709 -15.41 8.99 -2.11
CA THR A 709 -14.68 8.19 -1.10
C THR A 709 -13.62 9.04 -0.38
N SER A 710 -12.86 9.88 -1.11
CA SER A 710 -11.89 10.82 -0.50
C SER A 710 -12.53 11.88 0.40
N GLY A 711 -13.80 12.24 0.18
CA GLY A 711 -14.56 13.17 1.03
C GLY A 711 -15.25 12.47 2.21
N GLN A 712 -15.67 11.22 2.05
CA GLN A 712 -16.22 10.39 3.12
C GLN A 712 -15.14 10.03 4.15
N LEU A 713 -14.02 9.47 3.68
CA LEU A 713 -12.91 9.05 4.55
C LEU A 713 -12.10 10.22 5.11
N THR A 714 -12.14 11.39 4.46
CA THR A 714 -11.38 12.62 4.76
C THR A 714 -9.95 12.36 5.25
N GLU A 715 -9.75 12.20 6.57
CA GLU A 715 -8.47 11.96 7.21
C GLU A 715 -7.87 10.60 6.83
N SER A 716 -8.66 9.53 6.88
CA SER A 716 -8.24 8.15 6.59
C SER A 716 -7.88 7.88 5.13
N PHE A 717 -8.08 8.85 4.22
CA PHE A 717 -7.72 8.71 2.81
C PHE A 717 -6.21 8.98 2.57
N PRO A 718 -5.40 7.99 2.12
CA PRO A 718 -3.94 8.09 2.03
C PRO A 718 -3.40 9.27 1.22
N LEU A 719 -2.24 9.81 1.63
CA LEU A 719 -1.65 10.98 0.99
C LEU A 719 -1.26 10.73 -0.49
N ASN A 720 -0.67 9.58 -0.80
CA ASN A 720 -0.36 9.16 -2.17
C ASN A 720 -1.62 9.08 -3.06
N MET A 721 -2.76 8.64 -2.51
CA MET A 721 -4.06 8.67 -3.21
C MET A 721 -4.55 10.11 -3.43
N ARG A 722 -4.37 11.03 -2.48
CA ARG A 722 -4.68 12.47 -2.68
C ARG A 722 -3.86 13.08 -3.83
N TYR A 723 -2.57 12.74 -3.94
CA TYR A 723 -1.71 13.16 -5.06
C TYR A 723 -2.18 12.55 -6.39
N SER A 724 -2.52 11.25 -6.40
CA SER A 724 -3.07 10.54 -7.57
C SER A 724 -4.36 11.20 -8.08
N LEU A 725 -5.28 11.54 -7.18
CA LEU A 725 -6.56 12.20 -7.47
C LEU A 725 -6.37 13.59 -8.08
N LEU A 726 -5.47 14.39 -7.51
CA LEU A 726 -5.15 15.72 -8.01
C LEU A 726 -4.44 15.67 -9.38
N TYR A 727 -3.49 14.76 -9.57
CA TYR A 727 -2.81 14.57 -10.85
C TYR A 727 -3.77 14.11 -11.95
N LEU A 728 -4.63 13.12 -11.68
CA LEU A 728 -5.64 12.64 -12.63
C LEU A 728 -6.64 13.73 -13.03
N LYS A 729 -7.01 14.65 -12.12
CA LYS A 729 -7.80 15.83 -12.47
C LYS A 729 -7.11 16.66 -13.55
N GLY A 730 -5.81 16.92 -13.40
CA GLY A 730 -4.99 17.62 -14.41
C GLY A 730 -4.94 16.88 -15.74
N VAL A 731 -4.74 15.55 -15.71
CA VAL A 731 -4.71 14.70 -16.91
C VAL A 731 -6.03 14.75 -17.69
N ILE A 732 -7.17 14.67 -17.00
CA ILE A 732 -8.49 14.74 -17.66
C ILE A 732 -8.76 16.15 -18.22
N LEU A 733 -8.39 17.21 -17.52
CA LEU A 733 -8.50 18.59 -18.02
C LEU A 733 -7.64 18.78 -19.28
N GLN A 734 -6.40 18.29 -19.27
CA GLN A 734 -5.50 18.36 -20.43
C GLN A 734 -6.00 17.53 -21.61
N GLY A 735 -6.44 16.29 -21.36
CA GLY A 735 -6.99 15.38 -22.38
C GLY A 735 -8.31 15.85 -22.99
N THR A 736 -9.09 16.65 -22.23
CA THR A 736 -10.27 17.36 -22.73
C THR A 736 -9.97 18.76 -23.26
N GLY A 737 -8.70 19.14 -23.43
CA GLY A 737 -8.27 20.39 -24.06
C GLY A 737 -8.42 21.65 -23.20
N ASN A 738 -8.78 21.52 -21.91
CA ASN A 738 -8.80 22.64 -20.97
C ASN A 738 -7.40 22.86 -20.39
N LEU A 739 -6.50 23.37 -21.24
CA LEU A 739 -5.08 23.50 -20.92
C LEU A 739 -4.81 24.52 -19.79
N GLN A 740 -5.67 25.51 -19.59
CA GLN A 740 -5.51 26.49 -18.51
C GLN A 740 -5.74 25.84 -17.15
N GLU A 741 -6.92 25.26 -16.89
CA GLU A 741 -7.20 24.59 -15.60
C GLU A 741 -6.25 23.42 -15.35
N ALA A 742 -5.83 22.70 -16.41
CA ALA A 742 -4.81 21.66 -16.29
C ALA A 742 -3.47 22.23 -15.79
N LEU A 743 -3.02 23.35 -16.36
CA LEU A 743 -1.78 24.01 -15.94
C LEU A 743 -1.86 24.55 -14.50
N GLU A 744 -3.01 25.11 -14.10
CA GLU A 744 -3.28 25.55 -12.73
C GLU A 744 -3.22 24.38 -11.74
N VAL A 745 -3.76 23.21 -12.10
CA VAL A 745 -3.63 21.98 -11.28
C VAL A 745 -2.18 21.50 -11.20
N TYR A 746 -1.46 21.40 -12.32
CA TYR A 746 -0.07 20.92 -12.33
C TYR A 746 0.92 21.89 -11.65
N GLN A 747 0.63 23.19 -11.62
CA GLN A 747 1.43 24.19 -10.91
C GLN A 747 0.95 24.45 -9.48
N SER A 748 0.01 23.66 -8.97
CA SER A 748 -0.43 23.76 -7.56
C SER A 748 0.74 23.51 -6.58
N PRO A 749 0.69 24.07 -5.36
CA PRO A 749 1.75 23.86 -4.36
C PRO A 749 2.00 22.38 -4.06
N THR A 750 0.95 21.56 -4.07
CA THR A 750 1.01 20.11 -3.84
C THR A 750 1.81 19.35 -4.90
N LEU A 751 1.70 19.72 -6.18
CA LEU A 751 2.37 19.03 -7.29
C LEU A 751 3.70 19.72 -7.71
N SER A 752 4.18 20.68 -6.93
CA SER A 752 5.35 21.49 -7.27
C SER A 752 6.66 20.82 -6.84
N LEU A 753 7.55 20.52 -7.81
CA LEU A 753 8.91 19.98 -7.56
C LEU A 753 9.74 20.77 -6.53
N GLY A 754 9.49 22.08 -6.39
CA GLY A 754 10.20 22.95 -5.43
C GLY A 754 9.61 22.95 -4.01
N ALA A 755 8.47 22.29 -3.80
CA ALA A 755 7.88 22.12 -2.48
C ALA A 755 8.68 21.06 -1.69
N LYS A 756 9.78 21.50 -1.05
CA LYS A 756 10.28 20.78 0.12
C LYS A 756 9.09 20.57 1.06
N GLN A 757 8.95 19.37 1.60
CA GLN A 757 7.96 19.09 2.63
C GLN A 757 8.35 19.75 3.96
N SER A 758 8.21 21.08 4.02
CA SER A 758 7.69 21.68 5.24
C SER A 758 6.31 21.06 5.44
N SER A 759 6.25 20.00 6.26
CA SER A 759 5.01 19.38 6.70
C SER A 759 4.04 20.51 7.07
N PRO A 760 2.76 20.45 6.68
CA PRO A 760 1.82 21.48 7.09
C PRO A 760 1.83 21.53 8.61
N SER A 761 2.36 22.61 9.18
CA SER A 761 2.28 22.84 10.63
C SER A 761 0.82 22.69 11.00
N PRO A 762 0.45 21.79 11.93
CA PRO A 762 -0.95 21.58 12.26
C PRO A 762 -1.54 22.93 12.65
N ALA A 763 -2.68 23.27 12.06
CA ALA A 763 -3.37 24.50 12.40
C ALA A 763 -3.60 24.50 13.92
N PRO A 764 -3.34 25.61 14.64
CA PRO A 764 -3.40 25.63 16.10
C PRO A 764 -4.84 25.37 16.57
N GLY A 765 -5.13 24.08 16.80
CA GLY A 765 -6.47 23.52 16.96
C GLY A 765 -6.55 22.01 16.67
N SER A 766 -5.83 21.49 15.67
CA SER A 766 -5.84 20.04 15.32
C SER A 766 -4.79 19.26 16.13
N ALA A 767 -5.11 18.91 17.38
CA ALA A 767 -4.14 18.43 18.37
C ALA A 767 -4.07 16.89 18.60
N HIS A 768 -4.94 16.09 17.98
CA HIS A 768 -5.22 14.71 18.45
C HIS A 768 -5.22 13.58 17.41
N GLN A 769 -4.89 13.83 16.14
CA GLN A 769 -5.01 12.82 15.08
C GLN A 769 -3.66 12.36 14.55
N ILE A 770 -3.49 11.04 14.39
CA ILE A 770 -2.40 10.45 13.61
C ILE A 770 -2.46 11.02 12.20
N SER A 771 -1.32 11.48 11.67
CA SER A 771 -1.23 11.65 10.23
C SER A 771 -1.17 10.27 9.58
N THR A 772 -2.31 9.81 9.08
CA THR A 772 -2.55 8.65 8.19
C THR A 772 -1.80 8.74 6.85
N SER A 773 -0.76 9.57 6.78
CA SER A 773 0.13 9.73 5.64
C SER A 773 1.12 8.57 5.56
N TYR A 774 0.57 7.38 5.34
CA TYR A 774 1.22 6.34 4.56
C TYR A 774 2.00 7.02 3.42
N HIS A 775 3.32 6.86 3.45
CA HIS A 775 4.22 7.34 2.41
C HIS A 775 4.26 8.88 2.20
N ALA A 776 4.30 9.66 3.29
CA ALA A 776 4.47 11.12 3.25
C ALA A 776 5.67 11.58 2.39
N ASP A 777 6.90 11.30 2.84
CA ASP A 777 8.16 11.56 2.13
C ASP A 777 8.53 10.36 1.22
N SER A 778 7.68 10.06 0.24
CA SER A 778 7.88 8.91 -0.66
C SER A 778 8.16 9.26 -2.11
N ASP A 779 8.78 8.31 -2.80
CA ASP A 779 8.99 8.36 -4.24
C ASP A 779 7.67 8.51 -5.01
N ILE A 780 6.55 8.02 -4.45
CA ILE A 780 5.23 8.08 -5.11
C ILE A 780 4.72 9.53 -5.19
N THR A 781 4.80 10.30 -4.10
CA THR A 781 4.39 11.71 -4.13
C THR A 781 5.35 12.54 -4.97
N HIS A 782 6.65 12.22 -4.95
CA HIS A 782 7.66 12.84 -5.81
C HIS A 782 7.44 12.54 -7.31
N ASP A 783 7.15 11.30 -7.67
CA ASP A 783 6.86 10.86 -9.04
C ASP A 783 5.65 11.61 -9.63
N PHE A 784 4.60 11.86 -8.83
CA PHE A 784 3.48 12.70 -9.27
C PHE A 784 3.87 14.17 -9.50
N CYS A 785 4.78 14.73 -8.68
CA CYS A 785 5.32 16.07 -8.93
C CYS A 785 6.19 16.11 -10.20
N ILE A 786 6.96 15.06 -10.50
CA ILE A 786 7.70 14.93 -11.76
C ILE A 786 6.73 14.89 -12.95
N LEU A 787 5.71 14.02 -12.92
CA LEU A 787 4.73 13.88 -13.98
C LEU A 787 3.92 15.17 -14.21
N ALA A 788 3.51 15.85 -13.14
CA ALA A 788 2.86 17.16 -13.22
C ALA A 788 3.76 18.21 -13.88
N ALA A 789 5.04 18.28 -13.50
CA ALA A 789 5.99 19.21 -14.11
C ALA A 789 6.30 18.87 -15.58
N MET A 790 6.34 17.59 -15.97
CA MET A 790 6.42 17.19 -17.39
C MET A 790 5.22 17.69 -18.19
N ASN A 791 4.00 17.47 -17.68
CA ASN A 791 2.77 17.86 -18.35
C ASN A 791 2.62 19.38 -18.43
N ALA A 792 3.02 20.11 -17.38
CA ALA A 792 3.12 21.57 -17.40
C ALA A 792 4.09 22.06 -18.48
N VAL A 793 5.27 21.44 -18.63
CA VAL A 793 6.22 21.77 -19.71
C VAL A 793 5.61 21.52 -21.10
N PHE A 794 4.91 20.41 -21.31
CA PHE A 794 4.20 20.14 -22.57
C PHE A 794 3.12 21.18 -22.92
N ILE A 795 2.52 21.85 -21.93
CA ILE A 795 1.55 22.93 -22.16
C ILE A 795 2.27 24.25 -22.51
N ILE A 796 3.34 24.60 -21.78
CA ILE A 796 3.99 25.92 -21.90
C ILE A 796 5.13 25.99 -22.93
N GLN A 797 5.41 24.90 -23.66
CA GLN A 797 6.51 24.81 -24.63
C GLN A 797 6.35 25.71 -25.87
N ASP A 798 5.14 26.16 -26.21
CA ASP A 798 4.92 27.07 -27.34
C ASP A 798 5.59 28.43 -27.08
N PRO A 799 6.44 28.96 -27.99
CA PRO A 799 7.02 30.30 -27.88
C PRO A 799 6.02 31.45 -27.65
N HIS A 800 4.76 31.29 -28.05
CA HIS A 800 3.70 32.28 -27.83
C HIS A 800 3.05 32.17 -26.45
N HIS A 801 3.31 31.10 -25.69
CA HIS A 801 2.68 30.91 -24.38
C HIS A 801 3.29 31.91 -23.35
N PRO A 802 2.47 32.63 -22.55
CA PRO A 802 2.97 33.67 -21.63
C PRO A 802 3.99 33.20 -20.59
N GLN A 803 4.07 31.89 -20.33
CA GLN A 803 5.02 31.28 -19.41
C GLN A 803 6.20 30.54 -20.09
N HIS A 804 6.40 30.69 -21.40
CA HIS A 804 7.46 29.98 -22.15
C HIS A 804 8.86 30.18 -21.54
N ASN A 805 9.13 31.36 -20.98
CA ASN A 805 10.37 31.67 -20.27
C ASN A 805 10.69 30.72 -19.09
N ARG A 806 9.69 30.03 -18.52
CA ARG A 806 9.87 29.05 -17.42
C ARG A 806 10.33 27.67 -17.90
N VAL A 807 10.22 27.34 -19.19
CA VAL A 807 10.57 26.02 -19.75
C VAL A 807 11.98 25.59 -19.36
N SER A 808 12.98 26.45 -19.60
CA SER A 808 14.39 26.14 -19.31
C SER A 808 14.66 25.91 -17.81
N GLN A 809 13.98 26.65 -16.92
CA GLN A 809 14.10 26.47 -15.48
C GLN A 809 13.47 25.15 -15.01
N LEU A 810 12.29 24.83 -15.53
CA LEU A 810 11.58 23.59 -15.22
C LEU A 810 12.33 22.35 -15.74
N LEU A 811 12.91 22.41 -16.94
CA LEU A 811 13.72 21.32 -17.49
C LEU A 811 14.97 21.00 -16.66
N ASN A 812 15.65 22.01 -16.12
CA ASN A 812 16.80 21.82 -15.23
C ASN A 812 16.40 21.17 -13.89
N SER A 813 15.25 21.57 -13.34
CA SER A 813 14.68 20.98 -12.13
C SER A 813 14.24 19.53 -12.37
N LEU A 814 13.52 19.28 -13.47
CA LEU A 814 13.10 17.95 -13.93
C LEU A 814 14.30 17.00 -14.15
N SER A 815 15.37 17.47 -14.79
CA SER A 815 16.58 16.67 -15.01
C SER A 815 17.15 16.13 -13.70
N THR A 816 17.17 16.97 -12.66
CA THR A 816 17.67 16.62 -11.33
C THR A 816 16.75 15.63 -10.62
N ALA A 817 15.43 15.87 -10.66
CA ALA A 817 14.43 15.00 -10.03
C ALA A 817 14.33 13.61 -10.71
N VAL A 818 14.35 13.56 -12.04
CA VAL A 818 14.31 12.29 -12.81
C VAL A 818 15.57 11.44 -12.60
N GLN A 819 16.73 12.06 -12.32
CA GLN A 819 17.94 11.33 -11.93
C GLN A 819 17.86 10.73 -10.52
N GLN A 820 16.92 11.18 -9.68
CA GLN A 820 16.68 10.67 -8.33
C GLN A 820 15.56 9.63 -8.28
N SER A 821 14.55 9.72 -9.15
CA SER A 821 13.50 8.71 -9.27
C SER A 821 14.02 7.39 -9.86
N ALA A 822 13.79 6.29 -9.13
CA ALA A 822 14.07 4.93 -9.59
C ALA A 822 13.09 4.43 -10.68
N ASN A 823 12.04 5.21 -10.98
CA ASN A 823 10.94 4.79 -11.86
C ASN A 823 11.34 4.82 -13.34
N LYS A 824 11.55 3.62 -13.91
CA LYS A 824 11.96 3.42 -15.31
C LYS A 824 10.94 3.96 -16.33
N TYR A 825 9.64 4.02 -15.99
CA TYR A 825 8.64 4.65 -16.85
C TYR A 825 8.83 6.17 -16.91
N ILE A 826 9.14 6.82 -15.79
CA ILE A 826 9.43 8.26 -15.75
C ILE A 826 10.72 8.59 -16.50
N GLN A 827 11.78 7.80 -16.32
CA GLN A 827 13.04 7.97 -17.06
C GLN A 827 12.86 7.84 -18.59
N ALA A 828 11.99 6.91 -19.02
CA ALA A 828 11.65 6.73 -20.44
C ALA A 828 10.87 7.93 -21.01
N HIS A 829 9.85 8.42 -20.30
CA HIS A 829 9.07 9.59 -20.73
C HIS A 829 9.86 10.90 -20.64
N TYR A 830 10.77 11.05 -19.68
CA TYR A 830 11.72 12.18 -19.66
C TYR A 830 12.65 12.16 -20.87
N SER A 831 13.19 10.99 -21.24
CA SER A 831 14.01 10.85 -22.46
C SER A 831 13.22 11.27 -23.70
N LEU A 832 11.93 10.94 -23.78
CA LEU A 832 11.06 11.38 -24.88
C LEU A 832 10.80 12.90 -24.84
N LEU A 833 10.52 13.49 -23.68
CA LEU A 833 10.35 14.94 -23.50
C LEU A 833 11.61 15.72 -23.92
N ALA A 834 12.79 15.27 -23.48
CA ALA A 834 14.08 15.86 -23.85
C ALA A 834 14.42 15.70 -25.35
N SER A 835 13.90 14.65 -25.99
CA SER A 835 13.94 14.50 -27.46
C SER A 835 13.03 15.50 -28.17
N VAL A 836 11.79 15.67 -27.70
CA VAL A 836 10.81 16.62 -28.29
C VAL A 836 11.32 18.05 -28.23
N LEU A 837 11.86 18.46 -27.07
CA LEU A 837 12.33 19.82 -26.81
C LEU A 837 13.78 20.08 -27.26
N SER A 838 14.43 19.10 -27.90
CA SER A 838 15.80 19.25 -28.40
C SER A 838 15.86 20.20 -29.60
N THR A 839 16.61 21.29 -29.44
CA THR A 839 16.90 22.27 -30.51
C THR A 839 17.79 21.69 -31.62
N THR A 840 18.62 20.68 -31.31
CA THR A 840 19.50 20.03 -32.31
C THR A 840 19.00 18.65 -32.70
N THR A 841 19.15 18.29 -33.98
CA THR A 841 18.81 16.96 -34.50
C THR A 841 19.69 15.86 -33.89
N LEU A 842 20.91 16.18 -33.44
CA LEU A 842 21.81 15.21 -32.81
C LEU A 842 21.34 14.84 -31.39
N THR A 843 21.05 15.84 -30.54
CA THR A 843 20.52 15.58 -29.19
C THR A 843 19.15 14.93 -29.24
N ALA A 844 18.28 15.34 -30.19
CA ALA A 844 17.01 14.68 -30.43
C ALA A 844 17.19 13.19 -30.75
N LYS A 845 18.06 12.83 -31.72
CA LYS A 845 18.35 11.43 -32.06
C LYS A 845 18.89 10.62 -30.86
N GLN A 846 19.75 11.22 -30.03
CA GLN A 846 20.32 10.55 -28.85
C GLN A 846 19.26 10.26 -27.78
N TYR A 847 18.47 11.27 -27.40
CA TYR A 847 17.39 11.11 -26.43
C TYR A 847 16.26 10.20 -26.94
N LEU A 848 15.93 10.27 -28.24
CA LEU A 848 14.95 9.40 -28.87
C LEU A 848 15.37 7.93 -28.84
N LYS A 849 16.65 7.64 -29.10
CA LYS A 849 17.22 6.30 -28.95
C LYS A 849 17.07 5.80 -27.51
N SER A 850 17.46 6.61 -26.52
CA SER A 850 17.30 6.31 -25.09
C SER A 850 15.83 5.99 -24.75
N ALA A 851 14.90 6.83 -25.20
CA ALA A 851 13.46 6.63 -24.99
C ALA A 851 12.95 5.31 -25.61
N MET A 852 13.41 4.93 -26.80
CA MET A 852 13.03 3.66 -27.44
C MET A 852 13.63 2.43 -26.76
N GLU A 853 14.90 2.51 -26.32
CA GLU A 853 15.56 1.40 -25.61
C GLU A 853 14.90 1.17 -24.24
N ALA A 854 14.57 2.25 -23.51
CA ALA A 854 13.80 2.18 -22.27
C ALA A 854 12.36 1.72 -22.50
N ALA A 855 11.65 2.25 -23.50
CA ALA A 855 10.29 1.84 -23.85
C ALA A 855 10.19 0.35 -24.21
N LYS A 856 11.22 -0.21 -24.85
CA LYS A 856 11.34 -1.65 -25.13
C LYS A 856 11.58 -2.47 -23.86
N ALA A 857 12.42 -1.99 -22.94
CA ALA A 857 12.70 -2.68 -21.68
C ALA A 857 11.46 -2.75 -20.76
N ILE A 858 10.70 -1.66 -20.67
CA ILE A 858 9.43 -1.57 -19.92
C ILE A 858 8.20 -1.97 -20.77
N GLY A 859 8.41 -2.43 -22.01
CA GLY A 859 7.38 -2.90 -22.95
C GLY A 859 6.21 -1.95 -23.22
N SER A 860 6.39 -0.65 -22.99
CA SER A 860 5.33 0.35 -23.14
C SER A 860 5.00 0.56 -24.61
N ALA A 861 3.82 0.09 -25.03
CA ALA A 861 3.29 0.34 -26.37
C ALA A 861 3.10 1.83 -26.65
N GLN A 862 2.72 2.61 -25.63
CA GLN A 862 2.48 4.05 -25.72
C GLN A 862 3.78 4.83 -25.96
N THR A 863 4.79 4.63 -25.11
CA THR A 863 6.09 5.31 -25.23
C THR A 863 6.80 4.90 -26.54
N THR A 864 6.65 3.64 -26.96
CA THR A 864 7.14 3.17 -28.27
C THR A 864 6.41 3.85 -29.43
N ALA A 865 5.08 3.98 -29.37
CA ALA A 865 4.27 4.64 -30.38
C ALA A 865 4.65 6.12 -30.52
N LEU A 866 4.68 6.86 -29.41
CA LEU A 866 5.01 8.29 -29.39
C LEU A 866 6.44 8.55 -29.89
N ALA A 867 7.40 7.68 -29.53
CA ALA A 867 8.76 7.76 -30.07
C ALA A 867 8.81 7.54 -31.59
N LEU A 868 8.05 6.59 -32.14
CA LEU A 868 7.98 6.37 -33.59
C LEU A 868 7.27 7.52 -34.33
N VAL A 869 6.24 8.13 -33.74
CA VAL A 869 5.57 9.32 -34.29
C VAL A 869 6.54 10.50 -34.34
N PHE A 870 7.23 10.80 -33.23
CA PHE A 870 8.23 11.87 -33.20
C PHE A 870 9.43 11.58 -34.12
N MET A 871 9.84 10.31 -34.25
CA MET A 871 10.87 9.89 -35.20
C MET A 871 10.48 10.25 -36.64
N GLN A 872 9.24 9.94 -37.02
CA GLN A 872 8.73 10.23 -38.36
C GLN A 872 8.72 11.75 -38.63
N GLU A 873 8.08 12.52 -37.74
CA GLU A 873 7.94 13.97 -37.88
C GLU A 873 9.29 14.70 -37.91
N LYS A 874 10.23 14.31 -37.03
CA LYS A 874 11.51 15.03 -36.86
C LYS A 874 12.62 14.58 -37.82
N LEU A 875 12.59 13.32 -38.31
CA LEU A 875 13.71 12.73 -39.07
C LEU A 875 13.35 12.27 -40.49
N PHE A 876 12.08 11.97 -40.78
CA PHE A 876 11.67 11.32 -42.03
C PHE A 876 10.61 12.09 -42.83
N LYS A 877 10.03 13.18 -42.28
CA LYS A 877 9.04 14.01 -42.95
C LYS A 877 9.57 14.56 -44.28
N GLY A 878 8.77 14.44 -45.34
CA GLY A 878 9.14 14.87 -46.69
C GLY A 878 10.21 14.00 -47.39
N LEU A 879 10.69 12.90 -46.78
CA LEU A 879 11.68 12.03 -47.41
C LEU A 879 11.04 10.90 -48.24
N VAL A 880 11.58 10.70 -49.45
CA VAL A 880 11.29 9.54 -50.29
C VAL A 880 12.25 8.41 -49.88
N ASP A 881 11.86 7.66 -48.85
CA ASP A 881 12.66 6.59 -48.24
C ASP A 881 11.76 5.43 -47.79
N GLU A 882 12.15 4.20 -48.12
CA GLU A 882 11.46 2.99 -47.66
C GLU A 882 11.46 2.89 -46.12
N GLN A 883 12.48 3.44 -45.46
CA GLN A 883 12.56 3.50 -43.99
C GLN A 883 11.53 4.47 -43.38
N ALA A 884 11.22 5.58 -44.07
CA ALA A 884 10.14 6.48 -43.66
C ALA A 884 8.78 5.78 -43.71
N ILE A 885 8.50 5.03 -44.78
CA ILE A 885 7.26 4.23 -44.91
C ILE A 885 7.17 3.17 -43.81
N LYS A 886 8.29 2.48 -43.50
CA LYS A 886 8.35 1.48 -42.42
C LYS A 886 8.14 2.10 -41.03
N CYS A 887 8.71 3.28 -40.78
CA CYS A 887 8.55 3.99 -39.50
C CYS A 887 7.11 4.45 -39.29
N ALA A 888 6.48 5.07 -40.30
CA ALA A 888 5.06 5.46 -40.25
C ALA A 888 4.13 4.25 -40.04
N ARG A 889 4.31 3.16 -40.80
CA ARG A 889 3.54 1.91 -40.63
C ARG A 889 3.74 1.29 -39.24
N ALA A 890 4.95 1.36 -38.67
CA ALA A 890 5.23 0.89 -37.31
C ALA A 890 4.54 1.76 -36.24
N ALA A 891 4.55 3.10 -36.40
CA ALA A 891 3.83 4.02 -35.53
C ALA A 891 2.33 3.71 -35.52
N SER A 892 1.71 3.61 -36.70
CA SER A 892 0.30 3.22 -36.87
C SER A 892 -0.03 1.87 -36.24
N HIS A 893 0.86 0.88 -36.36
CA HIS A 893 0.66 -0.42 -35.73
C HIS A 893 0.68 -0.35 -34.19
N GLN A 894 1.64 0.37 -33.60
CA GLN A 894 1.70 0.50 -32.13
C GLN A 894 0.55 1.34 -31.57
N VAL A 895 0.13 2.40 -32.25
CA VAL A 895 -1.05 3.18 -31.87
C VAL A 895 -2.34 2.35 -31.99
N ARG A 896 -2.52 1.55 -33.04
CA ARG A 896 -3.66 0.62 -33.14
C ARG A 896 -3.65 -0.46 -32.04
N ARG A 897 -2.49 -0.79 -31.46
CA ARG A 897 -2.34 -1.66 -30.26
C ARG A 897 -2.50 -0.90 -28.93
N TRP A 898 -2.34 0.42 -28.92
CA TRP A 898 -2.64 1.28 -27.77
C TRP A 898 -4.16 1.48 -27.66
N GLY A 899 -4.82 1.79 -28.78
CA GLY A 899 -6.27 1.92 -28.87
C GLY A 899 -6.82 3.32 -28.56
N ASP A 900 -5.96 4.33 -28.43
CA ASP A 900 -6.38 5.72 -28.25
C ASP A 900 -6.92 6.34 -29.57
N PRO A 901 -8.11 6.97 -29.58
CA PRO A 901 -8.70 7.56 -30.78
C PRO A 901 -7.94 8.75 -31.36
N LEU A 902 -7.37 9.61 -30.52
CA LEU A 902 -6.68 10.84 -30.95
C LEU A 902 -5.39 10.49 -31.68
N TRP A 903 -4.55 9.65 -31.07
CA TRP A 903 -3.33 9.17 -31.71
C TRP A 903 -3.65 8.32 -32.94
N THR A 904 -4.75 7.55 -32.96
CA THR A 904 -5.18 6.78 -34.14
C THR A 904 -5.49 7.69 -35.34
N HIS A 905 -6.12 8.85 -35.11
CA HIS A 905 -6.31 9.87 -36.14
C HIS A 905 -4.98 10.47 -36.59
N VAL A 906 -4.11 10.89 -35.65
CA VAL A 906 -2.80 11.51 -35.95
C VAL A 906 -1.92 10.61 -36.81
N VAL A 907 -1.79 9.31 -36.48
CA VAL A 907 -0.94 8.39 -37.26
C VAL A 907 -1.53 8.03 -38.63
N ALA A 908 -2.86 8.06 -38.78
CA ALA A 908 -3.48 7.86 -40.07
C ALA A 908 -3.16 9.01 -41.04
N GLY A 909 -3.19 10.26 -40.56
CA GLY A 909 -2.73 11.43 -41.33
C GLY A 909 -1.22 11.40 -41.63
N LEU A 910 -0.39 11.10 -40.63
CA LEU A 910 1.07 10.99 -40.76
C LEU A 910 1.51 9.91 -41.76
N GLU A 911 0.87 8.74 -41.73
CA GLU A 911 1.12 7.68 -42.71
C GLU A 911 0.60 8.05 -44.10
N ALA A 912 -0.53 8.76 -44.20
CA ALA A 912 -1.03 9.27 -45.48
C ALA A 912 -0.06 10.25 -46.14
N GLU A 913 0.46 11.24 -45.40
CA GLU A 913 1.47 12.19 -45.89
C GLU A 913 2.73 11.44 -46.37
N THR A 914 3.20 10.49 -45.55
CA THR A 914 4.38 9.66 -45.88
C THR A 914 4.17 8.85 -47.17
N LEU A 915 3.01 8.21 -47.33
CA LEU A 915 2.66 7.42 -48.51
C LEU A 915 2.49 8.31 -49.76
N GLU A 916 1.94 9.52 -49.61
CA GLU A 916 1.74 10.48 -50.70
C GLU A 916 3.06 11.01 -51.25
N VAL A 917 3.99 11.41 -50.37
CA VAL A 917 5.37 11.80 -50.73
C VAL A 917 6.10 10.66 -51.46
N ASN A 918 5.84 9.41 -51.08
CA ASN A 918 6.43 8.22 -51.70
C ASN A 918 5.62 7.69 -52.91
N GLY A 919 4.67 8.47 -53.44
CA GLY A 919 3.91 8.15 -54.66
C GLY A 919 2.84 7.05 -54.51
N MET A 920 2.60 6.56 -53.29
CA MET A 920 1.66 5.47 -52.98
C MET A 920 0.21 5.98 -52.84
N LEU A 921 -0.23 6.82 -53.79
CA LEU A 921 -1.44 7.66 -53.70
C LEU A 921 -2.72 6.92 -53.30
N LYS A 922 -2.91 5.67 -53.74
CA LYS A 922 -4.10 4.86 -53.39
C LYS A 922 -4.13 4.48 -51.90
N GLU A 923 -2.99 4.09 -51.34
CA GLU A 923 -2.89 3.80 -49.90
C GLU A 923 -2.97 5.10 -49.09
N ALA A 924 -2.34 6.18 -49.57
CA ALA A 924 -2.45 7.50 -48.94
C ALA A 924 -3.91 7.97 -48.84
N GLN A 925 -4.69 7.87 -49.92
CA GLN A 925 -6.09 8.25 -49.93
C GLN A 925 -6.95 7.36 -49.01
N GLN A 926 -6.65 6.06 -48.92
CA GLN A 926 -7.28 5.19 -47.92
C GLN A 926 -6.98 5.65 -46.49
N ARG A 927 -5.74 6.08 -46.19
CA ARG A 927 -5.37 6.54 -44.84
C ARG A 927 -5.89 7.94 -44.50
N LYS A 928 -6.13 8.80 -45.49
CA LYS A 928 -6.91 10.04 -45.30
C LYS A 928 -8.35 9.71 -44.88
N ALA A 929 -9.00 8.76 -45.55
CA ALA A 929 -10.34 8.29 -45.15
C ALA A 929 -10.37 7.60 -43.76
N ASP A 930 -9.35 6.80 -43.40
CA ASP A 930 -9.19 6.25 -42.04
C ASP A 930 -9.10 7.37 -40.98
N ALA A 931 -8.40 8.48 -41.30
CA ALA A 931 -8.24 9.63 -40.41
C ALA A 931 -9.55 10.43 -40.28
N GLU A 932 -10.23 10.71 -41.40
CA GLU A 932 -11.54 11.39 -41.45
C GLU A 932 -12.59 10.61 -40.63
N GLY A 933 -12.69 9.28 -40.81
CA GLY A 933 -13.55 8.41 -40.00
C GLY A 933 -13.13 8.24 -38.52
N GLY A 934 -12.00 8.83 -38.13
CA GLY A 934 -11.57 9.01 -36.75
C GLY A 934 -12.09 10.32 -36.11
N TRP A 935 -12.39 11.35 -36.91
CA TRP A 935 -12.62 12.72 -36.45
C TRP A 935 -13.77 12.85 -35.45
N ASP A 936 -14.89 12.18 -35.69
CA ASP A 936 -16.07 12.25 -34.83
C ASP A 936 -15.82 11.78 -33.39
N LYS A 937 -14.78 10.97 -33.17
CA LYS A 937 -14.41 10.39 -31.87
C LYS A 937 -13.50 11.31 -31.03
N LEU A 938 -13.04 12.43 -31.59
CA LEU A 938 -12.19 13.39 -30.89
C LEU A 938 -13.02 14.29 -29.93
N PRO A 939 -12.41 14.87 -28.88
CA PRO A 939 -13.09 15.83 -28.00
C PRO A 939 -13.55 17.09 -28.76
N GLU A 940 -14.71 17.64 -28.40
CA GLU A 940 -15.29 18.85 -29.04
C GLU A 940 -14.43 20.11 -28.90
N THR A 941 -13.53 20.16 -27.91
CA THR A 941 -12.47 21.18 -27.79
C THR A 941 -11.40 21.01 -28.87
N VAL A 942 -10.91 19.78 -29.06
CA VAL A 942 -9.90 19.45 -30.07
C VAL A 942 -10.43 19.67 -31.49
N LYS A 943 -11.68 19.27 -31.78
CA LYS A 943 -12.33 19.55 -33.08
C LYS A 943 -12.37 21.05 -33.42
N ARG A 944 -12.58 21.91 -32.42
CA ARG A 944 -12.63 23.38 -32.61
C ARG A 944 -11.26 24.01 -32.87
N LEU A 945 -10.15 23.37 -32.50
CA LEU A 945 -8.79 23.88 -32.79
C LEU A 945 -8.41 23.81 -34.28
N GLN A 946 -9.18 23.08 -35.10
CA GLN A 946 -9.03 23.11 -36.57
C GLN A 946 -9.92 24.19 -37.22
N SER A 947 -10.74 24.90 -36.44
CA SER A 947 -11.65 25.96 -36.93
C SER A 947 -11.04 27.37 -36.83
N THR A 948 -9.74 27.46 -36.55
CA THR A 948 -8.95 28.66 -36.27
C THR A 948 -7.55 28.52 -36.87
#